data_AF-A0A328VI82-F1
#
_entry.id   AF-A0A328VI82-F1
#
_cell.length_a   1.000
_cell.length_b   1.000
_cell.length_c   1.000
_cell.angle_alpha   90.00
_cell.angle_beta   90.00
_cell.angle_gamma   90.00
#
_symmetry.space_group_name_H-M   'P 1'
#
loop_
_entity.id
_entity.type
_entity.pdbx_description
1 polymer ?
#
loop_
_entity_poly.entity_id
_entity_poly.type
_entity_poly.pdbx_seq_one_letter_code
_entity_poly.pdbx_strand_id
1 'polypeptide(L)'
;MLLPGALSSLLILVLVAGLGLVMPALQGEPARAASPVTLSVSGMTATISNGIFTIKFNSSGTGYSLVWQGKELIGPAKGFYSSINGGTGFSPTQLTVVTNTSSMVDIAYISSWGELHYVVRSGVSGLYSYFLATGIGTVGEFRTLYRVDGSIFRTGYNGVETAIAFPTLSQIQSATELQDSTYQLSDGTIYTKYDAATYLMSQDLLHGVYGNGYGVWLISPSHEYNNGGPLKQDLTVHVDSSTGDAVVLNMLISAHFGTPEVTIPSGKLFGPWLVYFNNGSISDAQTQAALQQQQWPYSWLSNPAYPLTRTTVTGTLHLADGRPAAGAQITLAQPGGDVYAQGAGYIFTTVADSAGNFTLRQVRPGSYSLYAWANGGSIGDITDQYELDNVNVSGTSTNLGTLTWTPVRYSTLLWQIGTADRKAAEFRLGNLPRQYGLWNQVPANLTYTIGSSTPANDWYYAQTAVGTWNVNFSLSQSYSGDAHLTVALAGMTRTAAVTIRVNGTAIGSYPAYTNDAAIYRSANQSGYYHLMVFSFPASLLKVGSNTVAFVMTSVSSGGGAMYDTLKLEVGPQVTGGGTTTTPTPAPTSTPTAQPTTTPTPTPTATTTGNACRVSYSVTSQWPGGFTASITLTNSGTTTINGWTLTFVFSAGQTVTQGWNATFSQQGNLVSASSLSYNAVLAPGTATTLGFNGSWTTSNPAPGSFTLNGQSCTLT
;
A
#
# COMPACT_ATOMS: atom_id res chain seq x y z
N MET A 1 -2.78 4.58 46.32
CA MET A 1 -3.01 3.12 46.44
C MET A 1 -4.46 2.87 46.03
N LEU A 2 -4.70 1.83 45.23
CA LEU A 2 -5.95 1.39 44.56
C LEU A 2 -6.03 1.75 43.05
N LEU A 3 -6.01 0.68 42.24
CA LEU A 3 -6.15 0.61 40.78
C LEU A 3 -7.58 0.97 40.32
N PRO A 4 -7.77 1.12 38.99
CA PRO A 4 -8.82 0.33 38.37
C PRO A 4 -8.37 -0.36 37.07
N GLY A 5 -8.77 -1.62 36.93
CA GLY A 5 -8.72 -2.40 35.70
C GLY A 5 -10.12 -2.87 35.30
N ALA A 6 -10.26 -3.12 34.00
CA ALA A 6 -11.26 -3.94 33.31
C ALA A 6 -12.73 -3.48 33.33
N LEU A 7 -13.19 -3.02 32.16
CA LEU A 7 -14.56 -3.26 31.70
C LEU A 7 -14.52 -3.67 30.22
N SER A 8 -15.25 -4.74 29.96
CA SER A 8 -15.11 -5.69 28.86
C SER A 8 -15.75 -5.26 27.55
N SER A 9 -15.22 -5.87 26.49
CA SER A 9 -15.70 -5.96 25.11
C SER A 9 -17.21 -6.18 25.00
N LEU A 10 -17.88 -5.33 24.21
CA LEU A 10 -19.22 -5.61 23.69
C LEU A 10 -19.12 -5.94 22.19
N LEU A 11 -19.36 -7.21 21.89
CA LEU A 11 -19.48 -7.79 20.56
C LEU A 11 -20.81 -7.34 19.96
N ILE A 12 -20.82 -6.48 18.93
CA ILE A 12 -22.04 -6.18 18.17
C ILE A 12 -22.16 -7.22 17.06
N LEU A 13 -23.02 -8.21 17.31
CA LEU A 13 -23.50 -9.18 16.33
C LEU A 13 -24.59 -8.50 15.48
N VAL A 14 -24.31 -8.15 14.23
CA VAL A 14 -25.33 -7.66 13.30
C VAL A 14 -26.09 -8.87 12.74
N LEU A 15 -27.23 -9.17 13.37
CA LEU A 15 -28.24 -10.07 12.81
C LEU A 15 -28.97 -9.33 11.68
N VAL A 16 -28.86 -9.84 10.44
CA VAL A 16 -29.69 -9.39 9.32
C VAL A 16 -31.09 -9.98 9.52
N ALA A 17 -31.96 -9.22 10.20
CA ALA A 17 -33.40 -9.46 10.19
C ALA A 17 -34.05 -8.35 9.36
N GLY A 18 -34.69 -8.75 8.25
CA GLY A 18 -35.48 -7.86 7.41
C GLY A 18 -36.66 -7.29 8.17
N LEU A 19 -36.57 -6.01 8.54
CA LEU A 19 -37.70 -5.16 8.84
C LEU A 19 -37.51 -3.85 8.09
N GLY A 20 -38.45 -3.55 7.20
CA GLY A 20 -38.51 -2.26 6.51
C GLY A 20 -38.68 -1.14 7.53
N LEU A 21 -37.56 -0.48 7.85
CA LEU A 21 -37.56 0.80 8.54
C LEU A 21 -37.92 1.88 7.54
N VAL A 22 -39.17 2.33 7.60
CA VAL A 22 -39.58 3.63 7.06
C VAL A 22 -38.77 4.69 7.80
N MET A 23 -37.75 5.24 7.14
CA MET A 23 -36.97 6.36 7.68
C MET A 23 -37.88 7.58 7.87
N PRO A 24 -37.75 8.35 8.96
CA PRO A 24 -38.44 9.61 9.07
C PRO A 24 -37.92 10.56 7.99
N ALA A 25 -38.83 11.26 7.32
CA ALA A 25 -38.48 12.24 6.31
C ALA A 25 -37.44 13.22 6.86
N LEU A 26 -36.29 13.30 6.19
CA LEU A 26 -35.31 14.36 6.34
C LEU A 26 -36.07 15.69 6.31
N GLN A 27 -36.06 16.43 7.43
CA GLN A 27 -36.41 17.85 7.39
C GLN A 27 -35.29 18.54 6.62
N GLY A 28 -35.43 18.54 5.30
CA GLY A 28 -34.54 19.26 4.40
C GLY A 28 -34.59 20.75 4.71
N GLU A 29 -33.41 21.38 4.67
CA GLU A 29 -33.37 22.81 4.39
C GLU A 29 -34.29 23.13 3.20
N PRO A 30 -34.98 24.29 3.21
CA PRO A 30 -35.90 24.64 2.14
C PRO A 30 -35.17 24.54 0.80
N ALA A 31 -35.72 23.73 -0.11
CA ALA A 31 -35.22 23.55 -1.46
C ALA A 31 -35.10 24.93 -2.14
N ARG A 32 -33.90 25.52 -2.14
CA ARG A 32 -33.61 26.66 -3.01
C ARG A 32 -33.79 26.16 -4.43
N ALA A 33 -34.67 26.80 -5.19
CA ALA A 33 -34.78 26.56 -6.62
C ALA A 33 -33.39 26.68 -7.24
N ALA A 34 -32.95 25.64 -7.95
CA ALA A 34 -31.60 25.53 -8.46
C ALA A 34 -31.34 26.71 -9.42
N SER A 35 -30.49 27.66 -9.00
CA SER A 35 -30.17 28.83 -9.82
C SER A 35 -29.31 28.41 -11.01
N PRO A 36 -29.46 29.05 -12.18
CA PRO A 36 -28.65 28.71 -13.34
C PRO A 36 -27.17 28.95 -13.05
N VAL A 37 -26.31 28.06 -13.56
CA VAL A 37 -24.86 28.28 -13.56
C VAL A 37 -24.55 29.35 -14.61
N THR A 38 -23.69 30.29 -14.25
CA THR A 38 -23.25 31.40 -15.10
C THR A 38 -21.73 31.37 -15.22
N LEU A 39 -21.22 31.69 -16.40
CA LEU A 39 -19.81 31.74 -16.72
C LEU A 39 -19.47 33.07 -17.41
N SER A 40 -18.41 33.72 -16.94
CA SER A 40 -17.74 34.82 -17.64
C SER A 40 -16.29 34.46 -17.87
N VAL A 41 -15.81 34.61 -19.11
CA VAL A 41 -14.41 34.35 -19.49
C VAL A 41 -13.82 35.60 -20.13
N SER A 42 -12.61 35.98 -19.71
CA SER A 42 -11.84 37.06 -20.32
C SER A 42 -10.37 36.65 -20.42
N GLY A 43 -9.90 36.37 -21.63
CA GLY A 43 -8.59 35.77 -21.86
C GLY A 43 -8.47 34.43 -21.12
N MET A 44 -7.46 34.32 -20.24
CA MET A 44 -7.24 33.14 -19.39
C MET A 44 -7.89 33.23 -18.00
N THR A 45 -8.75 34.23 -17.77
CA THR A 45 -9.48 34.38 -16.50
C THR A 45 -10.92 33.92 -16.65
N ALA A 46 -11.48 33.34 -15.59
CA ALA A 46 -12.85 32.87 -15.57
C ALA A 46 -13.54 33.23 -14.23
N THR A 47 -14.83 33.49 -14.28
CA THR A 47 -15.70 33.59 -13.10
C THR A 47 -16.90 32.68 -13.30
N ILE A 48 -17.16 31.80 -12.33
CA ILE A 48 -18.30 30.88 -12.36
C ILE A 48 -19.15 31.12 -11.11
N SER A 49 -20.46 31.17 -11.27
CA SER A 49 -21.42 31.26 -10.17
C SER A 49 -22.62 30.37 -10.40
N ASN A 50 -23.13 29.73 -9.36
CA ASN A 50 -24.38 28.95 -9.39
C ASN A 50 -25.44 29.48 -8.43
N GLY A 51 -25.28 30.72 -7.94
CA GLY A 51 -26.16 31.35 -6.95
C GLY A 51 -25.97 30.87 -5.50
N ILE A 52 -25.19 29.81 -5.26
CA ILE A 52 -24.77 29.37 -3.92
C ILE A 52 -23.40 29.96 -3.59
N PHE A 53 -22.46 29.86 -4.55
CA PHE A 53 -21.13 30.45 -4.45
C PHE A 53 -20.70 31.04 -5.79
N THR A 54 -19.66 31.87 -5.71
CA THR A 54 -18.94 32.41 -6.87
C THR A 54 -17.46 32.16 -6.69
N ILE A 55 -16.81 31.62 -7.72
CA ILE A 55 -15.37 31.40 -7.76
C ILE A 55 -14.73 32.12 -8.95
N LYS A 56 -13.54 32.69 -8.75
CA LYS A 56 -12.76 33.36 -9.78
C LYS A 56 -11.41 32.70 -9.98
N PHE A 57 -11.02 32.53 -11.23
CA PHE A 57 -9.77 31.94 -11.66
C PHE A 57 -8.90 32.95 -12.39
N ASN A 58 -7.60 32.95 -12.09
CA ASN A 58 -6.62 33.80 -12.76
C ASN A 58 -6.00 33.07 -13.97
N SER A 59 -5.06 33.74 -14.64
CA SER A 59 -4.37 33.18 -15.80
C SER A 59 -3.59 31.91 -15.50
N SER A 60 -3.13 31.68 -14.27
CA SER A 60 -2.44 30.45 -13.88
C SER A 60 -3.41 29.27 -13.61
N GLY A 61 -4.71 29.45 -13.84
CA GLY A 61 -5.72 28.46 -13.48
C GLY A 61 -5.93 28.31 -11.97
N THR A 62 -5.43 29.28 -11.18
CA THR A 62 -5.61 29.29 -9.73
C THR A 62 -6.94 29.95 -9.38
N GLY A 63 -7.78 29.23 -8.62
CA GLY A 63 -8.98 29.81 -8.02
C GLY A 63 -8.56 30.73 -6.87
N TYR A 64 -8.60 32.05 -7.06
CA TYR A 64 -8.01 33.02 -6.12
C TYR A 64 -9.06 33.77 -5.28
N SER A 65 -10.34 33.58 -5.57
CA SER A 65 -11.46 34.15 -4.80
C SER A 65 -12.60 33.15 -4.79
N LEU A 66 -13.16 32.92 -3.60
CA LEU A 66 -14.30 32.04 -3.36
C LEU A 66 -15.26 32.75 -2.41
N VAL A 67 -16.36 33.26 -2.95
CA VAL A 67 -17.42 33.88 -2.17
C VAL A 67 -18.55 32.87 -1.95
N TRP A 68 -18.74 32.43 -0.71
CA TRP A 68 -19.82 31.53 -0.30
C TRP A 68 -20.68 32.22 0.76
N GLN A 69 -22.00 32.26 0.57
CA GLN A 69 -22.93 33.00 1.44
C GLN A 69 -22.49 34.45 1.75
N GLY A 70 -21.92 35.14 0.76
CA GLY A 70 -21.46 36.52 0.89
C GLY A 70 -20.12 36.70 1.62
N LYS A 71 -19.50 35.63 2.09
CA LYS A 71 -18.16 35.66 2.72
C LYS A 71 -17.11 35.18 1.73
N GLU A 72 -16.05 35.99 1.55
CA GLU A 72 -14.81 35.55 0.89
C GLU A 72 -14.05 34.59 1.81
N LEU A 73 -13.81 33.37 1.33
CA LEU A 73 -13.20 32.27 2.10
C LEU A 73 -11.71 32.08 1.78
N ILE A 74 -11.22 32.52 0.60
CA ILE A 74 -9.80 32.44 0.26
C ILE A 74 -9.06 33.64 0.86
N GLY A 75 -9.61 34.83 0.68
CA GLY A 75 -9.06 36.06 1.27
C GLY A 75 -7.59 36.27 0.88
N PRO A 76 -6.65 36.39 1.84
CA PRO A 76 -5.23 36.59 1.55
C PRO A 76 -4.49 35.30 1.15
N ALA A 77 -5.13 34.13 1.26
CA ALA A 77 -4.50 32.86 0.99
C ALA A 77 -4.21 32.68 -0.51
N LYS A 78 -3.32 31.73 -0.83
CA LYS A 78 -2.89 31.48 -2.21
C LYS A 78 -4.03 30.99 -3.14
N GLY A 79 -5.07 30.41 -2.59
CA GLY A 79 -6.20 29.85 -3.33
C GLY A 79 -5.99 28.41 -3.81
N PHE A 80 -6.69 28.05 -4.89
CA PHE A 80 -6.89 26.67 -5.33
C PHE A 80 -6.06 26.37 -6.57
N TYR A 81 -5.09 25.44 -6.48
CA TYR A 81 -4.13 25.19 -7.56
C TYR A 81 -3.55 23.77 -7.54
N SER A 82 -2.85 23.40 -8.61
CA SER A 82 -2.12 22.12 -8.72
C SER A 82 -0.61 22.30 -8.69
N SER A 83 0.10 21.32 -8.14
CA SER A 83 1.57 21.30 -8.10
C SER A 83 2.13 19.88 -8.22
N ILE A 84 3.35 19.79 -8.73
CA ILE A 84 4.17 18.57 -8.70
C ILE A 84 5.47 18.81 -7.92
N ASN A 85 5.95 17.79 -7.21
CA ASN A 85 7.24 17.76 -6.49
C ASN A 85 7.53 19.03 -5.65
N GLY A 86 6.52 19.57 -4.95
CA GLY A 86 6.67 20.81 -4.17
C GLY A 86 6.94 22.09 -4.97
N GLY A 87 7.00 22.04 -6.30
CA GLY A 87 7.40 23.15 -7.19
C GLY A 87 6.32 24.20 -7.46
N THR A 88 6.72 25.27 -8.17
CA THR A 88 5.85 26.40 -8.53
C THR A 88 4.93 26.05 -9.70
N GLY A 89 3.70 25.68 -9.37
CA GLY A 89 2.47 25.98 -10.12
C GLY A 89 2.29 25.36 -11.51
N PHE A 90 1.16 24.68 -11.67
CA PHE A 90 0.56 24.40 -12.97
C PHE A 90 0.54 25.67 -13.84
N SER A 91 1.14 25.61 -15.03
CA SER A 91 1.35 26.77 -15.91
C SER A 91 0.59 26.56 -17.22
N PRO A 92 -0.72 26.88 -17.27
CA PRO A 92 -1.52 26.66 -18.45
C PRO A 92 -1.22 27.66 -19.56
N THR A 93 -1.33 27.20 -20.80
CA THR A 93 -1.20 28.03 -22.01
C THR A 93 -2.56 28.30 -22.66
N GLN A 94 -3.59 27.58 -22.24
CA GLN A 94 -4.94 27.68 -22.80
C GLN A 94 -6.00 27.48 -21.71
N LEU A 95 -7.12 28.19 -21.87
CA LEU A 95 -8.37 27.99 -21.14
C LEU A 95 -9.45 27.61 -22.16
N THR A 96 -10.10 26.48 -21.95
CA THR A 96 -11.17 25.96 -22.80
C THR A 96 -12.46 25.85 -22.00
N VAL A 97 -13.57 26.26 -22.60
CA VAL A 97 -14.92 26.00 -22.07
C VAL A 97 -15.40 24.67 -22.64
N VAL A 98 -15.46 23.63 -21.82
CA VAL A 98 -15.82 22.27 -22.22
C VAL A 98 -17.34 22.11 -22.24
N THR A 99 -18.01 22.60 -21.18
CA THR A 99 -19.47 22.64 -21.10
C THR A 99 -19.92 23.99 -20.54
N ASN A 100 -20.99 24.56 -21.09
CA ASN A 100 -21.62 25.77 -20.57
C ASN A 100 -23.14 25.70 -20.79
N THR A 101 -23.84 25.24 -19.76
CA THR A 101 -25.31 25.17 -19.72
C THR A 101 -25.82 25.78 -18.42
N SER A 102 -27.13 25.99 -18.31
CA SER A 102 -27.74 26.47 -17.06
C SER A 102 -27.60 25.49 -15.90
N SER A 103 -27.34 24.20 -16.16
CA SER A 103 -27.18 23.19 -15.11
C SER A 103 -25.72 22.88 -14.77
N MET A 104 -24.78 23.19 -15.66
CA MET A 104 -23.37 22.84 -15.49
C MET A 104 -22.44 23.71 -16.33
N VAL A 105 -21.34 24.13 -15.72
CA VAL A 105 -20.16 24.69 -16.40
C VAL A 105 -18.97 23.80 -16.11
N ASP A 106 -18.20 23.47 -17.15
CA ASP A 106 -16.89 22.82 -17.08
C ASP A 106 -15.88 23.67 -17.87
N ILE A 107 -14.83 24.11 -17.20
CA ILE A 107 -13.70 24.78 -17.82
C ILE A 107 -12.42 23.96 -17.60
N ALA A 108 -11.56 23.93 -18.62
CA ALA A 108 -10.28 23.24 -18.60
C ALA A 108 -9.14 24.23 -18.79
N TYR A 109 -8.19 24.25 -17.86
CA TYR A 109 -6.89 24.87 -18.08
C TYR A 109 -5.91 23.83 -18.60
N ILE A 110 -5.29 24.07 -19.75
CA ILE A 110 -4.44 23.11 -20.46
C ILE A 110 -2.98 23.54 -20.32
N SER A 111 -2.11 22.61 -19.91
CA SER A 111 -0.66 22.81 -19.83
C SER A 111 0.10 21.61 -20.42
N SER A 112 1.43 21.64 -20.36
CA SER A 112 2.28 20.50 -20.70
C SER A 112 2.07 19.27 -19.80
N TRP A 113 1.51 19.43 -18.58
CA TRP A 113 1.23 18.32 -17.68
C TRP A 113 -0.05 17.58 -18.10
N GLY A 114 -1.04 18.32 -18.59
CA GLY A 114 -2.40 17.85 -18.76
C GLY A 114 -3.45 18.95 -18.64
N GLU A 115 -4.69 18.52 -18.48
CA GLU A 115 -5.87 19.36 -18.40
C GLU A 115 -6.40 19.36 -16.96
N LEU A 116 -6.42 20.53 -16.32
CA LEU A 116 -7.04 20.72 -15.01
C LEU A 116 -8.45 21.27 -15.20
N HIS A 117 -9.44 20.49 -14.79
CA HIS A 117 -10.84 20.85 -14.95
C HIS A 117 -11.47 21.36 -13.67
N TYR A 118 -12.38 22.32 -13.83
CA TYR A 118 -13.22 22.89 -12.78
C TYR A 118 -14.67 22.83 -13.24
N VAL A 119 -15.48 22.06 -12.51
CA VAL A 119 -16.89 21.83 -12.83
C VAL A 119 -17.78 22.37 -11.72
N VAL A 120 -18.66 23.29 -12.08
CA VAL A 120 -19.69 23.85 -11.19
C VAL A 120 -21.06 23.43 -11.69
N ARG A 121 -21.87 22.86 -10.79
CA ARG A 121 -23.21 22.38 -11.10
C ARG A 121 -24.26 23.20 -10.35
N SER A 122 -25.43 23.35 -10.95
CA SER A 122 -26.57 23.99 -10.32
C SER A 122 -27.00 23.20 -9.08
N GLY A 123 -27.33 23.90 -7.99
CA GLY A 123 -27.78 23.30 -6.74
C GLY A 123 -26.71 22.61 -5.88
N VAL A 124 -25.43 22.62 -6.30
CA VAL A 124 -24.34 22.01 -5.53
C VAL A 124 -23.51 23.08 -4.82
N SER A 125 -23.33 22.95 -3.51
CA SER A 125 -22.47 23.82 -2.70
C SER A 125 -21.00 23.39 -2.76
N GLY A 126 -20.46 23.26 -3.96
CA GLY A 126 -19.08 22.79 -4.12
C GLY A 126 -18.57 22.81 -5.56
N LEU A 127 -17.25 22.74 -5.65
CA LEU A 127 -16.48 22.74 -6.88
C LEU A 127 -15.97 21.33 -7.16
N TYR A 128 -16.42 20.72 -8.25
CA TYR A 128 -15.81 19.48 -8.72
C TYR A 128 -14.52 19.78 -9.48
N SER A 129 -13.53 18.91 -9.35
CA SER A 129 -12.30 18.97 -10.13
C SER A 129 -11.85 17.58 -10.56
N TYR A 130 -11.20 17.51 -11.71
CA TYR A 130 -10.49 16.32 -12.18
C TYR A 130 -9.29 16.75 -13.03
N PHE A 131 -8.37 15.81 -13.25
CA PHE A 131 -7.18 16.07 -14.05
C PHE A 131 -6.96 14.98 -15.09
N LEU A 132 -6.83 15.35 -16.36
CA LEU A 132 -6.44 14.44 -17.43
C LEU A 132 -4.95 14.61 -17.74
N ALA A 133 -4.14 13.63 -17.39
CA ALA A 133 -2.70 13.68 -17.61
C ALA A 133 -2.37 13.45 -19.10
N THR A 134 -1.55 14.33 -19.68
CA THR A 134 -1.04 14.17 -21.04
C THR A 134 0.49 14.10 -21.08
N GLY A 135 1.18 14.67 -20.07
CA GLY A 135 2.64 14.77 -20.05
C GLY A 135 3.27 15.08 -18.68
N ILE A 136 2.70 14.59 -17.56
CA ILE A 136 3.27 14.81 -16.20
C ILE A 136 4.70 14.23 -16.06
N GLY A 137 4.96 13.04 -16.60
CA GLY A 137 6.24 12.33 -16.40
C GLY A 137 6.32 11.59 -15.06
N THR A 138 7.55 11.44 -14.53
CA THR A 138 7.82 10.80 -13.23
C THR A 138 7.75 11.83 -12.12
N VAL A 139 6.94 11.54 -11.10
CA VAL A 139 6.73 12.43 -9.96
C VAL A 139 6.81 11.68 -8.64
N GLY A 140 7.47 12.28 -7.67
CA GLY A 140 7.39 11.90 -6.26
C GLY A 140 6.22 12.58 -5.55
N GLU A 141 5.60 13.60 -6.16
CA GLU A 141 4.38 14.22 -5.66
C GLU A 141 3.58 14.83 -6.82
N PHE A 142 2.28 14.54 -6.88
CA PHE A 142 1.30 15.30 -7.65
C PHE A 142 0.08 15.55 -6.76
N ARG A 143 -0.27 16.82 -6.60
CA ARG A 143 -1.32 17.23 -5.67
C ARG A 143 -2.12 18.43 -6.18
N THR A 144 -3.35 18.54 -5.70
CA THR A 144 -4.09 19.81 -5.71
C THR A 144 -4.19 20.36 -4.28
N LEU A 145 -4.17 21.68 -4.15
CA LEU A 145 -4.19 22.37 -2.87
C LEU A 145 -5.34 23.36 -2.86
N TYR A 146 -6.02 23.43 -1.71
CA TYR A 146 -7.09 24.37 -1.45
C TYR A 146 -6.67 25.20 -0.24
N ARG A 147 -6.04 26.34 -0.51
CA ARG A 147 -5.58 27.25 0.53
C ARG A 147 -6.63 28.32 0.78
N VAL A 148 -7.05 28.43 2.03
CA VAL A 148 -8.12 29.33 2.48
C VAL A 148 -7.65 30.17 3.66
N ASP A 149 -8.40 31.23 3.96
CA ASP A 149 -8.02 32.23 4.95
C ASP A 149 -7.82 31.59 6.33
N GLY A 150 -6.56 31.52 6.76
CA GLY A 150 -6.18 30.93 8.03
C GLY A 150 -6.82 31.64 9.23
N SER A 151 -7.24 32.90 9.12
CA SER A 151 -7.96 33.57 10.22
C SER A 151 -9.39 33.06 10.42
N ILE A 152 -9.99 32.46 9.38
CA ILE A 152 -11.32 31.85 9.43
C ILE A 152 -11.20 30.39 9.87
N PHE A 153 -10.28 29.66 9.25
CA PHE A 153 -10.17 28.21 9.36
C PHE A 153 -9.01 27.82 10.29
N ARG A 154 -9.33 27.57 11.55
CA ARG A 154 -8.33 27.26 12.61
C ARG A 154 -8.38 25.84 13.13
N THR A 155 -9.20 25.00 12.51
CA THR A 155 -9.38 23.61 12.89
C THR A 155 -9.38 22.72 11.67
N GLY A 156 -8.60 21.64 11.71
CA GLY A 156 -8.57 20.59 10.70
C GLY A 156 -9.35 19.35 11.12
N TYR A 157 -9.77 18.57 10.12
CA TYR A 157 -10.39 17.26 10.24
C TYR A 157 -9.76 16.32 9.20
N ASN A 158 -9.42 15.10 9.58
CA ASN A 158 -8.83 14.09 8.67
C ASN A 158 -9.49 12.70 8.74
N GLY A 159 -10.69 12.61 9.33
CA GLY A 159 -11.39 11.34 9.56
C GLY A 159 -11.07 10.71 10.92
N VAL A 160 -9.78 10.68 11.28
CA VAL A 160 -9.30 10.11 12.55
C VAL A 160 -9.41 11.13 13.68
N GLU A 161 -8.91 12.34 13.45
CA GLU A 161 -9.00 13.48 14.36
C GLU A 161 -10.00 14.49 13.83
N THR A 162 -10.94 14.88 14.69
CA THR A 162 -12.04 15.77 14.32
C THR A 162 -11.76 17.24 14.61
N ALA A 163 -10.72 17.53 15.40
CA ALA A 163 -10.42 18.88 15.88
C ALA A 163 -8.90 19.14 15.98
N ILE A 164 -8.21 19.08 14.85
CA ILE A 164 -6.76 19.38 14.77
C ILE A 164 -6.57 20.89 14.91
N ALA A 165 -6.03 21.36 16.03
CA ALA A 165 -5.83 22.77 16.28
C ALA A 165 -4.67 23.35 15.45
N PHE A 166 -4.93 24.44 14.74
CA PHE A 166 -3.94 25.10 13.90
C PHE A 166 -3.31 26.31 14.62
N PRO A 167 -1.97 26.37 14.78
CA PRO A 167 -1.32 27.55 15.35
C PRO A 167 -1.46 28.76 14.41
N THR A 168 -1.38 29.96 14.98
CA THR A 168 -1.28 31.20 14.20
C THR A 168 0.07 31.27 13.49
N LEU A 169 0.15 32.05 12.41
CA LEU A 169 1.43 32.37 11.79
C LEU A 169 2.43 32.97 12.79
N SER A 170 1.97 33.85 13.69
CA SER A 170 2.84 34.44 14.73
C SER A 170 3.39 33.39 15.70
N GLN A 171 2.57 32.42 16.10
CA GLN A 171 3.01 31.31 16.94
C GLN A 171 4.07 30.47 16.22
N ILE A 172 3.84 30.12 14.95
CA ILE A 172 4.82 29.38 14.12
C ILE A 172 6.13 30.16 14.00
N GLN A 173 6.07 31.46 13.68
CA GLN A 173 7.26 32.31 13.52
C GLN A 173 8.07 32.49 14.82
N SER A 174 7.41 32.40 15.98
CA SER A 174 8.06 32.44 17.30
C SER A 174 8.55 31.07 17.80
N ALA A 175 8.17 29.99 17.13
CA ALA A 175 8.43 28.63 17.56
C ALA A 175 9.82 28.14 17.13
N THR A 176 10.31 27.09 17.79
CA THR A 176 11.53 26.40 17.36
C THR A 176 11.17 25.35 16.30
N GLU A 177 11.72 25.45 15.10
CA GLU A 177 11.57 24.41 14.08
C GLU A 177 12.43 23.18 14.43
N LEU A 178 11.79 22.02 14.58
CA LEU A 178 12.43 20.75 14.90
C LEU A 178 12.80 19.95 13.65
N GLN A 179 11.96 20.04 12.62
CA GLN A 179 12.15 19.45 11.28
C GLN A 179 11.07 20.00 10.34
N ASP A 180 11.24 19.84 9.02
CA ASP A 180 10.26 20.11 7.96
C ASP A 180 8.81 20.39 8.43
N SER A 181 8.50 21.67 8.67
CA SER A 181 7.16 22.13 9.10
C SER A 181 6.65 21.49 10.41
N THR A 182 7.56 21.24 11.35
CA THR A 182 7.32 20.72 12.70
C THR A 182 7.91 21.69 13.70
N TYR A 183 7.08 22.23 14.58
CA TYR A 183 7.40 23.37 15.43
C TYR A 183 7.10 23.06 16.88
N GLN A 184 8.07 23.31 17.76
CA GLN A 184 7.84 23.38 19.19
C GLN A 184 7.39 24.79 19.55
N LEU A 185 6.12 24.93 19.90
CA LEU A 185 5.50 26.19 20.29
C LEU A 185 6.01 26.64 21.67
N SER A 186 5.76 27.90 22.03
CA SER A 186 6.22 28.52 23.27
C SER A 186 5.71 27.85 24.56
N ASP A 187 4.60 27.12 24.48
CA ASP A 187 4.03 26.34 25.59
C ASP A 187 4.62 24.93 25.69
N GLY A 188 5.54 24.56 24.79
CA GLY A 188 6.16 23.25 24.69
C GLY A 188 5.40 22.26 23.80
N THR A 189 4.19 22.60 23.34
CA THR A 189 3.40 21.76 22.42
C THR A 189 4.12 21.65 21.08
N ILE A 190 4.10 20.46 20.48
CA ILE A 190 4.66 20.24 19.15
C ILE A 190 3.51 20.22 18.14
N TYR A 191 3.57 21.12 17.17
CA TYR A 191 2.71 21.10 16.00
C TYR A 191 3.47 20.51 14.82
N THR A 192 2.86 19.56 14.10
CA THR A 192 3.41 19.07 12.83
C THR A 192 2.30 18.73 11.85
N LYS A 193 2.55 19.01 10.56
CA LYS A 193 1.66 18.59 9.46
C LYS A 193 1.49 17.06 9.40
N TYR A 194 2.46 16.30 9.92
CA TYR A 194 2.47 14.83 9.82
C TYR A 194 1.48 14.14 10.75
N ASP A 195 1.04 14.81 11.81
CA ASP A 195 0.04 14.26 12.73
C ASP A 195 -1.35 14.28 12.06
N ALA A 196 -1.57 15.18 11.11
CA ALA A 196 -2.78 15.20 10.29
C ALA A 196 -2.78 14.17 9.13
N ALA A 197 -1.71 13.40 8.93
CA ALA A 197 -1.69 12.39 7.88
C ALA A 197 -2.65 11.23 8.19
N THR A 198 -3.24 10.63 7.16
CA THR A 198 -4.17 9.49 7.31
C THR A 198 -3.95 8.44 6.22
N TYR A 199 -4.54 7.26 6.41
CA TYR A 199 -4.64 6.22 5.38
C TYR A 199 -5.68 6.63 4.34
N LEU A 200 -5.26 6.85 3.08
CA LEU A 200 -6.14 7.35 2.02
C LEU A 200 -7.22 6.35 1.65
N MET A 201 -6.91 5.05 1.70
CA MET A 201 -7.85 3.97 1.36
C MET A 201 -8.72 3.55 2.56
N SER A 202 -8.77 4.37 3.62
CA SER A 202 -9.64 4.14 4.78
C SER A 202 -11.11 4.45 4.45
N GLN A 203 -12.02 4.26 5.41
CA GLN A 203 -13.46 4.46 5.20
C GLN A 203 -13.85 5.94 5.04
N ASP A 204 -13.03 6.87 5.51
CA ASP A 204 -13.32 8.30 5.44
C ASP A 204 -13.02 8.84 4.04
N LEU A 205 -14.08 9.22 3.34
CA LEU A 205 -14.02 9.79 1.99
C LEU A 205 -13.71 11.29 1.99
N LEU A 206 -13.46 11.89 3.16
CA LEU A 206 -13.31 13.33 3.28
C LEU A 206 -12.30 13.76 4.33
N HIS A 207 -11.72 14.92 4.09
CA HIS A 207 -10.97 15.71 5.06
C HIS A 207 -11.13 17.20 4.76
N GLY A 208 -10.86 18.07 5.72
CA GLY A 208 -11.16 19.49 5.53
C GLY A 208 -10.78 20.39 6.69
N VAL A 209 -11.06 21.68 6.52
CA VAL A 209 -10.83 22.71 7.52
C VAL A 209 -12.13 23.44 7.82
N TYR A 210 -12.32 23.84 9.07
CA TYR A 210 -13.53 24.52 9.52
C TYR A 210 -13.25 25.55 10.61
N GLY A 211 -14.16 26.50 10.76
CA GLY A 211 -14.09 27.57 11.76
C GLY A 211 -15.03 28.73 11.45
N ASN A 212 -15.43 29.47 12.49
CA ASN A 212 -16.24 30.68 12.38
C ASN A 212 -17.54 30.52 11.55
N GLY A 213 -18.16 29.33 11.59
CA GLY A 213 -19.39 29.04 10.84
C GLY A 213 -19.17 28.72 9.36
N TYR A 214 -17.95 28.33 8.96
CA TYR A 214 -17.61 27.94 7.60
C TYR A 214 -16.81 26.62 7.60
N GLY A 215 -16.96 25.84 6.55
CA GLY A 215 -16.21 24.60 6.31
C GLY A 215 -15.83 24.44 4.84
N VAL A 216 -14.62 23.93 4.60
CA VAL A 216 -14.09 23.60 3.27
C VAL A 216 -13.54 22.18 3.32
N TRP A 217 -14.17 21.29 2.56
CA TRP A 217 -13.96 19.85 2.63
C TRP A 217 -13.55 19.30 1.28
N LEU A 218 -12.48 18.51 1.23
CA LEU A 218 -12.20 17.65 0.10
C LEU A 218 -12.99 16.35 0.28
N ILE A 219 -13.80 15.99 -0.71
CA ILE A 219 -14.55 14.74 -0.78
C ILE A 219 -14.06 13.94 -1.99
N SER A 220 -13.50 12.77 -1.73
CA SER A 220 -12.99 11.82 -2.72
C SER A 220 -13.85 10.55 -2.68
N PRO A 221 -14.86 10.41 -3.57
CA PRO A 221 -15.74 9.25 -3.57
C PRO A 221 -15.04 7.93 -3.96
N SER A 222 -13.86 8.02 -4.54
CA SER A 222 -12.99 6.90 -4.91
C SER A 222 -11.53 7.33 -4.87
N HIS A 223 -10.68 6.39 -4.48
CA HIS A 223 -9.22 6.51 -4.46
C HIS A 223 -8.56 5.66 -5.57
N GLU A 224 -9.32 5.22 -6.57
CA GLU A 224 -8.85 4.28 -7.61
C GLU A 224 -7.60 4.74 -8.37
N TYR A 225 -7.33 6.05 -8.40
CA TYR A 225 -6.23 6.66 -9.16
C TYR A 225 -4.97 6.95 -8.32
N ASN A 226 -5.03 6.73 -7.00
CA ASN A 226 -3.90 6.94 -6.08
C ASN A 226 -2.86 5.81 -6.19
N ASN A 227 -1.62 6.08 -5.76
CA ASN A 227 -0.53 5.10 -5.69
C ASN A 227 -0.39 4.47 -4.29
N GLY A 228 0.37 3.37 -4.17
CA GLY A 228 0.83 2.83 -2.88
C GLY A 228 -0.09 1.82 -2.20
N GLY A 229 -1.19 1.41 -2.83
CA GLY A 229 -2.02 0.32 -2.33
C GLY A 229 -2.85 0.64 -1.07
N PRO A 230 -3.37 -0.39 -0.39
CA PRO A 230 -4.32 -0.25 0.72
C PRO A 230 -3.79 0.45 1.97
N LEU A 231 -2.47 0.42 2.21
CA LEU A 231 -1.86 1.13 3.34
C LEU A 231 -1.21 2.45 2.93
N LYS A 232 -1.57 3.01 1.76
CA LYS A 232 -1.11 4.34 1.36
C LYS A 232 -1.56 5.37 2.40
N GLN A 233 -0.59 6.12 2.89
CA GLN A 233 -0.79 7.22 3.81
C GLN A 233 -0.38 8.53 3.16
N ASP A 234 -1.06 9.62 3.50
CA ASP A 234 -0.64 10.94 3.06
C ASP A 234 -1.14 12.10 3.92
N LEU A 235 -0.56 13.27 3.65
CA LEU A 235 -0.94 14.55 4.24
C LEU A 235 -2.34 14.96 3.79
N THR A 236 -3.13 15.49 4.71
CA THR A 236 -4.52 15.92 4.45
C THR A 236 -4.69 17.42 4.67
N VAL A 237 -4.44 17.92 5.87
CA VAL A 237 -4.67 19.31 6.25
C VAL A 237 -3.51 19.84 7.08
N HIS A 238 -3.18 21.13 6.93
CA HIS A 238 -2.16 21.79 7.76
C HIS A 238 -2.25 23.32 7.62
N VAL A 239 -1.37 24.02 8.32
CA VAL A 239 -1.12 25.46 8.16
C VAL A 239 0.15 25.64 7.34
N ASP A 240 0.11 26.47 6.31
CA ASP A 240 1.33 26.90 5.62
C ASP A 240 2.14 27.80 6.55
N SER A 241 3.38 27.40 6.85
CA SER A 241 4.21 28.09 7.84
C SER A 241 4.71 29.46 7.39
N SER A 242 4.62 29.79 6.10
CA SER A 242 5.07 31.08 5.56
C SER A 242 3.95 32.11 5.50
N THR A 243 2.73 31.67 5.19
CA THR A 243 1.59 32.57 4.97
C THR A 243 0.51 32.46 6.04
N GLY A 244 0.49 31.38 6.82
CA GLY A 244 -0.57 31.10 7.78
C GLY A 244 -1.86 30.58 7.13
N ASP A 245 -1.84 30.25 5.82
CA ASP A 245 -3.00 29.70 5.13
C ASP A 245 -3.43 28.38 5.79
N ALA A 246 -4.74 28.18 5.95
CA ALA A 246 -5.25 26.84 6.19
C ALA A 246 -5.27 26.07 4.87
N VAL A 247 -4.67 24.89 4.85
CA VAL A 247 -4.43 24.12 3.63
C VAL A 247 -5.20 22.81 3.72
N VAL A 248 -6.00 22.53 2.69
CA VAL A 248 -6.54 21.19 2.40
C VAL A 248 -5.79 20.63 1.19
N LEU A 249 -5.19 19.46 1.33
CA LEU A 249 -4.38 18.78 0.31
C LEU A 249 -5.16 17.64 -0.32
N ASN A 250 -5.13 17.53 -1.64
CA ASN A 250 -5.49 16.32 -2.34
C ASN A 250 -4.23 15.69 -2.91
N MET A 251 -3.71 14.67 -2.23
CA MET A 251 -2.49 13.97 -2.64
C MET A 251 -2.85 12.89 -3.67
N LEU A 252 -2.75 13.21 -4.96
CA LEU A 252 -3.11 12.31 -6.05
C LEU A 252 -2.04 11.22 -6.24
N ILE A 253 -0.77 11.62 -6.24
CA ILE A 253 0.41 10.74 -6.28
C ILE A 253 1.41 11.26 -5.26
N SER A 254 2.08 10.36 -4.55
CA SER A 254 3.05 10.78 -3.54
C SER A 254 3.99 9.65 -3.12
N ALA A 255 5.25 10.02 -2.87
CA ALA A 255 6.29 9.17 -2.31
C ALA A 255 6.35 9.23 -0.77
N HIS A 256 5.40 9.89 -0.12
CA HIS A 256 5.32 9.91 1.34
C HIS A 256 5.10 8.50 1.89
N PHE A 257 5.79 8.23 3.02
CA PHE A 257 5.72 6.96 3.75
C PHE A 257 6.23 5.75 2.95
N GLY A 258 7.20 6.00 2.05
CA GLY A 258 8.02 4.98 1.41
C GLY A 258 7.56 4.53 0.04
N THR A 259 6.37 4.95 -0.41
CA THR A 259 5.94 4.73 -1.78
C THR A 259 6.99 5.31 -2.76
N PRO A 260 7.36 4.63 -3.86
CA PRO A 260 8.30 5.19 -4.82
C PRO A 260 7.66 6.28 -5.69
N GLU A 261 8.52 7.01 -6.41
CA GLU A 261 8.07 7.89 -7.50
C GLU A 261 7.37 7.08 -8.59
N VAL A 262 6.40 7.71 -9.26
CA VAL A 262 5.57 7.04 -10.27
C VAL A 262 5.63 7.82 -11.58
N THR A 263 5.88 7.09 -12.68
CA THR A 263 5.69 7.61 -14.03
C THR A 263 4.22 7.57 -14.39
N ILE A 264 3.62 8.74 -14.59
CA ILE A 264 2.19 8.86 -14.89
C ILE A 264 1.97 8.69 -16.39
N PRO A 265 1.16 7.69 -16.81
CA PRO A 265 0.89 7.49 -18.22
C PRO A 265 0.00 8.60 -18.78
N SER A 266 0.25 8.96 -20.04
CA SER A 266 -0.64 9.82 -20.81
C SER A 266 -2.02 9.16 -20.93
N GLY A 267 -3.09 9.93 -20.76
CA GLY A 267 -4.47 9.47 -20.72
C GLY A 267 -4.95 9.00 -19.34
N LYS A 268 -4.13 9.06 -18.29
CA LYS A 268 -4.61 8.80 -16.92
C LYS A 268 -5.51 9.94 -16.45
N LEU A 269 -6.68 9.61 -15.90
CA LEU A 269 -7.59 10.57 -15.32
C LEU A 269 -7.63 10.41 -13.80
N PHE A 270 -7.42 11.52 -13.10
CA PHE A 270 -7.55 11.64 -11.65
C PHE A 270 -8.87 12.31 -11.29
N GLY A 271 -9.61 11.75 -10.33
CA GLY A 271 -10.93 12.24 -9.94
C GLY A 271 -12.08 11.75 -10.84
N PRO A 272 -13.23 12.45 -10.84
CA PRO A 272 -13.48 13.71 -10.14
C PRO A 272 -13.57 13.61 -8.61
N TRP A 273 -13.11 14.64 -7.92
CA TRP A 273 -13.36 14.88 -6.49
C TRP A 273 -14.16 16.17 -6.32
N LEU A 274 -14.75 16.38 -5.13
CA LEU A 274 -15.57 17.55 -4.79
C LEU A 274 -14.91 18.36 -3.68
N VAL A 275 -14.72 19.65 -3.89
CA VAL A 275 -14.43 20.61 -2.80
C VAL A 275 -15.75 21.20 -2.34
N TYR A 276 -16.22 20.74 -1.18
CA TYR A 276 -17.54 21.06 -0.63
C TYR A 276 -17.45 22.18 0.40
N PHE A 277 -18.45 23.07 0.38
CA PHE A 277 -18.54 24.23 1.25
C PHE A 277 -19.81 24.17 2.07
N ASN A 278 -19.69 24.32 3.38
CA ASN A 278 -20.83 24.38 4.29
C ASN A 278 -20.56 25.31 5.48
N ASN A 279 -21.41 25.24 6.50
CA ASN A 279 -21.32 26.06 7.72
C ASN A 279 -20.32 25.54 8.78
N GLY A 280 -19.41 24.64 8.39
CA GLY A 280 -18.46 23.97 9.30
C GLY A 280 -19.00 22.69 9.95
N SER A 281 -20.22 22.25 9.60
CA SER A 281 -20.80 21.00 10.10
C SER A 281 -20.10 19.77 9.52
N ILE A 282 -19.42 18.99 10.37
CA ILE A 282 -18.80 17.71 9.99
C ILE A 282 -19.87 16.70 9.53
N SER A 283 -21.00 16.61 10.25
CA SER A 283 -22.06 15.64 9.94
C SER A 283 -22.71 15.89 8.58
N ASP A 284 -22.84 17.16 8.20
CA ASP A 284 -23.33 17.54 6.87
C ASP A 284 -22.31 17.17 5.79
N ALA A 285 -21.02 17.44 6.01
CA ALA A 285 -19.95 17.05 5.09
C ALA A 285 -19.86 15.52 4.90
N GLN A 286 -20.01 14.74 5.97
CA GLN A 286 -20.08 13.28 5.93
C GLN A 286 -21.31 12.78 5.14
N THR A 287 -22.46 13.41 5.35
CA THR A 287 -23.69 13.11 4.58
C THR A 287 -23.46 13.38 3.09
N GLN A 288 -22.84 14.51 2.76
CA GLN A 288 -22.50 14.85 1.39
C GLN A 288 -21.50 13.86 0.78
N ALA A 289 -20.51 13.40 1.55
CA ALA A 289 -19.54 12.40 1.10
C ALA A 289 -20.21 11.05 0.77
N ALA A 290 -21.15 10.59 1.61
CA ALA A 290 -21.93 9.39 1.33
C ALA A 290 -22.79 9.54 0.07
N LEU A 291 -23.39 10.71 -0.16
CA LEU A 291 -24.11 11.01 -1.40
C LEU A 291 -23.20 10.98 -2.63
N GLN A 292 -21.99 11.54 -2.53
CA GLN A 292 -21.02 11.52 -3.62
C GLN A 292 -20.56 10.08 -3.95
N GLN A 293 -20.37 9.24 -2.92
CA GLN A 293 -20.02 7.83 -3.12
C GLN A 293 -21.13 7.05 -3.85
N GLN A 294 -22.40 7.29 -3.49
CA GLN A 294 -23.54 6.66 -4.16
C GLN A 294 -23.69 7.07 -5.63
N GLN A 295 -23.26 8.30 -5.97
CA GLN A 295 -23.25 8.80 -7.33
C GLN A 295 -22.04 8.36 -8.14
N TRP A 296 -21.07 7.64 -7.55
CA TRP A 296 -19.86 7.21 -8.22
C TRP A 296 -20.08 5.93 -9.06
N PRO A 297 -19.62 5.88 -10.32
CA PRO A 297 -19.01 6.96 -11.08
C PRO A 297 -20.03 8.00 -11.56
N TYR A 298 -19.64 9.27 -11.49
CA TYR A 298 -20.47 10.39 -11.95
C TYR A 298 -20.91 10.29 -13.42
N SER A 299 -22.20 10.07 -13.65
CA SER A 299 -22.79 9.95 -15.00
C SER A 299 -22.77 11.24 -15.82
N TRP A 300 -22.57 12.39 -15.17
CA TRP A 300 -22.49 13.69 -15.84
C TRP A 300 -21.12 13.92 -16.51
N LEU A 301 -20.08 13.14 -16.18
CA LEU A 301 -18.77 13.24 -16.82
C LEU A 301 -18.71 12.30 -18.02
N SER A 302 -18.60 12.88 -19.21
CA SER A 302 -18.37 12.14 -20.46
C SER A 302 -16.93 12.34 -20.92
N ASN A 303 -16.06 11.36 -20.63
CA ASN A 303 -14.66 11.38 -21.08
C ASN A 303 -14.19 9.94 -21.35
N PRO A 304 -13.51 9.63 -22.47
CA PRO A 304 -13.01 8.28 -22.76
C PRO A 304 -12.08 7.70 -21.68
N ALA A 305 -11.31 8.56 -20.99
CA ALA A 305 -10.45 8.16 -19.86
C ALA A 305 -11.23 7.89 -18.56
N TYR A 306 -12.55 8.13 -18.56
CA TYR A 306 -13.48 7.94 -17.45
C TYR A 306 -14.64 7.02 -17.86
N PRO A 307 -14.42 5.69 -17.93
CA PRO A 307 -15.47 4.76 -18.32
C PRO A 307 -16.58 4.74 -17.27
N LEU A 308 -17.83 4.90 -17.72
CA LEU A 308 -19.02 4.69 -16.90
C LEU A 308 -19.41 3.21 -16.79
N THR A 309 -18.97 2.38 -17.73
CA THR A 309 -19.04 0.93 -17.59
C THR A 309 -18.09 0.50 -16.49
N ARG A 310 -18.65 -0.04 -15.42
CA ARG A 310 -17.92 -0.57 -14.28
C ARG A 310 -18.34 -1.99 -13.98
N THR A 311 -17.41 -2.76 -13.44
CA THR A 311 -17.57 -4.19 -13.18
C THR A 311 -17.52 -4.46 -11.67
N THR A 312 -18.37 -5.38 -11.20
CA THR A 312 -18.23 -5.97 -9.87
C THR A 312 -17.39 -7.24 -9.99
N VAL A 313 -16.24 -7.28 -9.30
CA VAL A 313 -15.38 -8.47 -9.26
C VAL A 313 -15.61 -9.21 -7.95
N THR A 314 -15.88 -10.51 -8.03
CA THR A 314 -16.16 -11.36 -6.86
C THR A 314 -15.29 -12.60 -6.88
N GLY A 315 -15.10 -13.20 -5.71
CA GLY A 315 -14.50 -14.52 -5.57
C GLY A 315 -14.47 -14.95 -4.11
N THR A 316 -13.93 -16.14 -3.88
CA THR A 316 -13.73 -16.70 -2.54
C THR A 316 -12.29 -17.17 -2.43
N LEU A 317 -11.55 -16.71 -1.42
CA LEU A 317 -10.15 -17.08 -1.20
C LEU A 317 -10.02 -17.99 0.03
N HIS A 318 -9.55 -19.21 -0.17
CA HIS A 318 -9.31 -20.20 0.89
C HIS A 318 -7.84 -20.59 0.93
N LEU A 319 -7.33 -20.88 2.12
CA LEU A 319 -6.00 -21.46 2.28
C LEU A 319 -6.03 -22.94 1.89
N ALA A 320 -4.91 -23.47 1.42
CA ALA A 320 -4.75 -24.88 1.06
C ALA A 320 -4.89 -25.85 2.26
N ASP A 321 -4.97 -25.33 3.48
CA ASP A 321 -5.31 -26.08 4.70
C ASP A 321 -6.82 -26.09 5.02
N GLY A 322 -7.65 -25.50 4.16
CA GLY A 322 -9.10 -25.44 4.27
C GLY A 322 -9.63 -24.25 5.07
N ARG A 323 -8.77 -23.44 5.70
CA ARG A 323 -9.24 -22.21 6.38
C ARG A 323 -9.73 -21.19 5.35
N PRO A 324 -10.83 -20.48 5.59
CA PRO A 324 -11.15 -19.29 4.81
C PRO A 324 -10.05 -18.24 5.03
N ALA A 325 -9.68 -17.49 3.99
CA ALA A 325 -8.79 -16.34 4.12
C ALA A 325 -9.55 -15.14 4.73
N ALA A 326 -10.17 -15.35 5.89
CA ALA A 326 -11.02 -14.38 6.55
C ALA A 326 -10.25 -13.13 6.94
N GLY A 327 -10.77 -11.97 6.58
CA GLY A 327 -10.12 -10.69 6.82
C GLY A 327 -8.94 -10.38 5.89
N ALA A 328 -8.59 -11.25 4.94
CA ALA A 328 -7.50 -10.97 4.01
C ALA A 328 -7.73 -9.65 3.26
N GLN A 329 -6.66 -8.86 3.14
CA GLN A 329 -6.65 -7.67 2.30
C GLN A 329 -6.58 -8.12 0.84
N ILE A 330 -7.56 -7.76 0.02
CA ILE A 330 -7.62 -8.10 -1.40
C ILE A 330 -7.40 -6.82 -2.23
N THR A 331 -6.50 -6.88 -3.21
CA THR A 331 -6.21 -5.75 -4.09
C THR A 331 -6.19 -6.19 -5.54
N LEU A 332 -6.96 -5.52 -6.41
CA LEU A 332 -6.71 -5.54 -7.85
C LEU A 332 -5.85 -4.33 -8.20
N ALA A 333 -4.73 -4.58 -8.87
CA ALA A 333 -3.86 -3.53 -9.36
C ALA A 333 -3.24 -3.97 -10.69
N GLN A 334 -2.40 -3.12 -11.27
CA GLN A 334 -1.76 -3.42 -12.55
C GLN A 334 -0.98 -4.75 -12.49
N PRO A 335 -0.87 -5.49 -13.61
CA PRO A 335 -0.17 -6.76 -13.60
C PRO A 335 1.29 -6.66 -13.15
N GLY A 336 1.67 -7.58 -12.27
CA GLY A 336 3.03 -7.77 -11.75
C GLY A 336 3.50 -6.81 -10.65
N GLY A 337 4.42 -7.30 -9.82
CA GLY A 337 5.26 -6.51 -8.93
C GLY A 337 4.69 -6.23 -7.54
N ASP A 338 5.35 -5.32 -6.83
CA ASP A 338 4.96 -4.93 -5.46
C ASP A 338 3.82 -3.93 -5.48
N VAL A 339 2.68 -4.29 -4.86
CA VAL A 339 1.48 -3.44 -4.76
C VAL A 339 1.77 -2.04 -4.17
N TYR A 340 2.76 -1.91 -3.28
CA TYR A 340 3.16 -0.63 -2.70
C TYR A 340 3.93 0.25 -3.69
N ALA A 341 4.52 -0.34 -4.73
CA ALA A 341 5.21 0.40 -5.78
C ALA A 341 4.29 0.84 -6.92
N GLN A 342 3.03 0.40 -6.91
CA GLN A 342 2.11 0.62 -8.02
C GLN A 342 1.37 1.96 -7.91
N GLY A 343 1.01 2.51 -9.07
CA GLY A 343 0.37 3.83 -9.15
C GLY A 343 0.23 4.39 -10.56
N ALA A 344 0.81 3.75 -11.58
CA ALA A 344 0.63 4.16 -12.97
C ALA A 344 -0.79 3.81 -13.46
N GLY A 345 -1.28 2.61 -13.13
CA GLY A 345 -2.66 2.18 -13.35
C GLY A 345 -3.64 2.62 -12.26
N TYR A 346 -4.72 1.86 -12.11
CA TYR A 346 -5.76 2.05 -11.10
C TYR A 346 -5.73 0.90 -10.09
N ILE A 347 -5.98 1.20 -8.82
CA ILE A 347 -5.92 0.24 -7.71
C ILE A 347 -7.32 0.14 -7.07
N PHE A 348 -7.79 -1.09 -6.84
CA PHE A 348 -9.06 -1.37 -6.19
C PHE A 348 -8.82 -2.30 -5.02
N THR A 349 -9.41 -2.00 -3.88
CA THR A 349 -9.15 -2.73 -2.64
C THR A 349 -10.43 -3.11 -1.90
N THR A 350 -10.42 -4.25 -1.22
CA THR A 350 -11.50 -4.74 -0.36
C THR A 350 -10.94 -5.71 0.67
N VAL A 351 -11.75 -6.10 1.66
CA VAL A 351 -11.38 -7.10 2.67
C VAL A 351 -12.29 -8.30 2.51
N ALA A 352 -11.72 -9.50 2.59
CA ALA A 352 -12.50 -10.74 2.56
C ALA A 352 -13.33 -10.90 3.84
N ASP A 353 -14.57 -11.37 3.71
CA ASP A 353 -15.46 -11.66 4.83
C ASP A 353 -15.00 -12.89 5.64
N SER A 354 -15.76 -13.26 6.68
CA SER A 354 -15.44 -14.41 7.54
C SER A 354 -15.41 -15.77 6.83
N ALA A 355 -15.98 -15.88 5.64
CA ALA A 355 -15.98 -17.08 4.80
C ALA A 355 -14.93 -17.00 3.66
N GLY A 356 -14.15 -15.92 3.60
CA GLY A 356 -13.15 -15.67 2.56
C GLY A 356 -13.74 -15.09 1.28
N ASN A 357 -15.02 -14.71 1.26
CA ASN A 357 -15.61 -14.08 0.08
C ASN A 357 -15.18 -12.62 0.00
N PHE A 358 -14.92 -12.14 -1.21
CA PHE A 358 -14.59 -10.74 -1.44
C PHE A 358 -15.43 -10.15 -2.58
N THR A 359 -15.63 -8.84 -2.51
CA THR A 359 -16.32 -8.07 -3.55
C THR A 359 -15.60 -6.74 -3.77
N LEU A 360 -15.08 -6.54 -4.98
CA LEU A 360 -14.55 -5.28 -5.47
C LEU A 360 -15.61 -4.65 -6.37
N ARG A 361 -16.08 -3.46 -6.00
CA ARG A 361 -17.13 -2.75 -6.75
C ARG A 361 -16.52 -1.66 -7.62
N GLN A 362 -17.25 -1.27 -8.65
CA GLN A 362 -16.92 -0.14 -9.52
C GLN A 362 -15.56 -0.25 -10.23
N VAL A 363 -15.08 -1.48 -10.48
CA VAL A 363 -13.79 -1.73 -11.11
C VAL A 363 -13.85 -1.31 -12.58
N ARG A 364 -12.81 -0.62 -13.05
CA ARG A 364 -12.68 -0.25 -14.46
C ARG A 364 -12.41 -1.50 -15.31
N PRO A 365 -13.02 -1.66 -16.49
CA PRO A 365 -12.62 -2.70 -17.43
C PRO A 365 -11.11 -2.63 -17.74
N GLY A 366 -10.43 -3.77 -17.77
CA GLY A 366 -8.99 -3.82 -17.94
C GLY A 366 -8.37 -5.16 -17.53
N SER A 367 -7.05 -5.25 -17.62
CA SER A 367 -6.26 -6.40 -17.16
C SER A 367 -5.51 -6.03 -15.88
N TYR A 368 -5.58 -6.93 -14.90
CA TYR A 368 -5.07 -6.74 -13.55
C TYR A 368 -4.37 -8.01 -13.04
N SER A 369 -3.61 -7.87 -11.95
CA SER A 369 -3.32 -8.98 -11.03
C SER A 369 -4.10 -8.78 -9.73
N LEU A 370 -4.56 -9.88 -9.14
CA LEU A 370 -5.13 -9.91 -7.80
C LEU A 370 -4.06 -10.27 -6.80
N TYR A 371 -3.88 -9.41 -5.81
CA TYR A 371 -2.99 -9.61 -4.68
C TYR A 371 -3.80 -9.83 -3.41
N ALA A 372 -3.36 -10.72 -2.55
CA ALA A 372 -3.91 -10.83 -1.21
C ALA A 372 -2.84 -11.09 -0.14
N TRP A 373 -3.05 -10.55 1.05
CA TRP A 373 -2.23 -10.86 2.22
C TRP A 373 -3.09 -10.91 3.49
N ALA A 374 -2.55 -11.52 4.54
CA ALA A 374 -3.19 -11.53 5.84
C ALA A 374 -3.29 -10.10 6.40
N ASN A 375 -4.43 -9.75 6.98
CA ASN A 375 -4.63 -8.51 7.74
C ASN A 375 -4.93 -8.90 9.18
N GLY A 376 -4.08 -9.78 9.72
CA GLY A 376 -4.19 -10.38 11.04
C GLY A 376 -5.31 -11.38 11.20
N GLY A 377 -5.85 -11.47 12.42
CA GLY A 377 -6.97 -12.35 12.74
C GLY A 377 -6.64 -13.84 12.58
N SER A 378 -7.58 -14.62 12.02
CA SER A 378 -7.47 -16.08 11.92
C SER A 378 -6.42 -16.58 10.93
N ILE A 379 -5.84 -15.69 10.13
CA ILE A 379 -4.75 -15.97 9.19
C ILE A 379 -3.49 -15.15 9.49
N GLY A 380 -3.39 -14.59 10.70
CA GLY A 380 -2.22 -13.80 11.14
C GLY A 380 -0.90 -14.58 11.20
N ASP A 381 -0.93 -15.90 11.01
CA ASP A 381 0.25 -16.76 10.84
C ASP A 381 0.83 -16.73 9.41
N ILE A 382 0.09 -16.17 8.46
CA ILE A 382 0.43 -16.16 7.03
C ILE A 382 1.18 -14.88 6.65
N THR A 383 2.49 -14.98 6.48
CA THR A 383 3.39 -13.85 6.20
C THR A 383 3.57 -13.52 4.73
N ASP A 384 3.23 -14.47 3.84
CA ASP A 384 3.43 -14.31 2.41
C ASP A 384 2.30 -13.50 1.76
N GLN A 385 2.41 -13.34 0.44
CA GLN A 385 1.39 -12.76 -0.42
C GLN A 385 0.88 -13.80 -1.41
N TYR A 386 -0.44 -13.80 -1.64
CA TYR A 386 -1.08 -14.46 -2.77
C TYR A 386 -1.08 -13.52 -3.98
N GLU A 387 -0.82 -14.08 -5.17
CA GLU A 387 -0.88 -13.35 -6.44
C GLU A 387 -1.56 -14.22 -7.50
N LEU A 388 -2.48 -13.61 -8.24
CA LEU A 388 -3.16 -14.20 -9.40
C LEU A 388 -3.07 -13.21 -10.57
N ASP A 389 -2.26 -13.56 -11.56
CA ASP A 389 -2.11 -12.77 -12.78
C ASP A 389 -3.26 -12.97 -13.76
N ASN A 390 -3.31 -12.07 -14.76
CA ASN A 390 -4.21 -12.15 -15.91
C ASN A 390 -5.71 -12.10 -15.55
N VAL A 391 -6.06 -11.31 -14.53
CA VAL A 391 -7.45 -11.03 -14.18
C VAL A 391 -8.01 -10.03 -15.17
N ASN A 392 -8.75 -10.54 -16.16
CA ASN A 392 -9.43 -9.73 -17.17
C ASN A 392 -10.81 -9.31 -16.68
N VAL A 393 -10.95 -8.02 -16.38
CA VAL A 393 -12.19 -7.41 -15.88
C VAL A 393 -12.96 -6.83 -17.06
N SER A 394 -14.21 -7.28 -17.25
CA SER A 394 -15.10 -6.79 -18.30
C SER A 394 -16.57 -7.01 -17.95
N GLY A 395 -17.47 -6.36 -18.70
CA GLY A 395 -18.92 -6.47 -18.48
C GLY A 395 -19.37 -5.87 -17.15
N THR A 396 -20.53 -6.32 -16.66
CA THR A 396 -21.11 -5.84 -15.38
C THR A 396 -20.60 -6.62 -14.17
N SER A 397 -20.17 -7.87 -14.37
CA SER A 397 -19.62 -8.72 -13.31
C SER A 397 -18.50 -9.62 -13.83
N THR A 398 -17.53 -9.91 -12.98
CA THR A 398 -16.46 -10.88 -13.21
C THR A 398 -16.31 -11.73 -11.96
N ASN A 399 -16.62 -13.02 -12.05
CA ASN A 399 -16.48 -13.95 -10.93
C ASN A 399 -15.22 -14.80 -11.11
N LEU A 400 -14.30 -14.70 -10.14
CA LEU A 400 -13.04 -15.44 -10.11
C LEU A 400 -13.20 -16.85 -9.52
N GLY A 401 -14.40 -17.20 -9.04
CA GLY A 401 -14.69 -18.49 -8.44
C GLY A 401 -13.99 -18.67 -7.08
N THR A 402 -13.67 -19.91 -6.76
CA THR A 402 -12.92 -20.28 -5.56
C THR A 402 -11.43 -20.36 -5.89
N LEU A 403 -10.64 -19.58 -5.16
CA LEU A 403 -9.21 -19.45 -5.28
C LEU A 403 -8.54 -20.14 -4.08
N THR A 404 -7.44 -20.85 -4.34
CA THR A 404 -6.65 -21.52 -3.31
C THR A 404 -5.33 -20.80 -3.13
N TRP A 405 -5.05 -20.34 -1.92
CA TRP A 405 -3.76 -19.82 -1.49
C TRP A 405 -2.98 -20.92 -0.78
N THR A 406 -1.76 -21.20 -1.24
CA THR A 406 -0.83 -22.13 -0.58
C THR A 406 0.33 -21.35 0.04
N PRO A 407 0.20 -20.86 1.28
CA PRO A 407 1.28 -20.14 1.96
C PRO A 407 2.54 -20.99 2.17
N VAL A 408 3.71 -20.36 2.15
CA VAL A 408 4.95 -20.97 2.64
C VAL A 408 4.88 -21.06 4.16
N ARG A 409 5.04 -22.28 4.67
CA ARG A 409 5.11 -22.61 6.09
C ARG A 409 6.10 -23.75 6.28
N TYR A 410 6.58 -23.93 7.50
CA TYR A 410 7.46 -25.03 7.85
C TYR A 410 6.81 -25.95 8.86
N SER A 411 7.28 -27.19 8.93
CA SER A 411 6.59 -28.29 9.61
C SER A 411 6.28 -28.05 11.10
N THR A 412 7.06 -27.21 11.79
CA THR A 412 6.88 -26.93 13.21
C THR A 412 7.07 -25.45 13.50
N LEU A 413 6.01 -24.78 13.94
CA LEU A 413 6.07 -23.45 14.52
C LEU A 413 6.62 -23.54 15.95
N LEU A 414 7.68 -22.80 16.25
CA LEU A 414 8.21 -22.70 17.62
C LEU A 414 7.55 -21.54 18.37
N TRP A 415 7.48 -20.36 17.74
CA TRP A 415 6.80 -19.20 18.29
C TRP A 415 6.57 -18.12 17.22
N GLN A 416 5.62 -17.23 17.50
CA GLN A 416 5.37 -16.01 16.74
C GLN A 416 5.15 -14.85 17.72
N ILE A 417 5.66 -13.66 17.36
CA ILE A 417 5.43 -12.40 18.06
C ILE A 417 4.77 -11.46 17.04
N GLY A 418 3.65 -10.84 17.44
CA GLY A 418 2.82 -10.05 16.54
C GLY A 418 1.89 -10.90 15.67
N THR A 419 1.24 -10.25 14.72
CA THR A 419 0.36 -10.86 13.73
C THR A 419 0.73 -10.34 12.36
N ALA A 420 0.69 -11.18 11.32
CA ALA A 420 0.93 -10.71 9.96
C ALA A 420 -0.25 -9.86 9.50
N ASP A 421 -0.10 -8.53 9.56
CA ASP A 421 -1.06 -7.57 9.02
C ASP A 421 -0.41 -6.37 8.31
N ARG A 422 0.93 -6.40 8.22
CA ARG A 422 1.82 -5.37 7.69
C ARG A 422 1.82 -4.08 8.51
N LYS A 423 1.40 -4.15 9.78
CA LYS A 423 1.35 -3.01 10.69
C LYS A 423 2.02 -3.36 12.01
N ALA A 424 2.37 -2.33 12.76
CA ALA A 424 2.97 -2.44 14.08
C ALA A 424 1.96 -2.18 15.21
N ALA A 425 0.66 -2.20 14.91
CA ALA A 425 -0.37 -1.61 15.76
C ALA A 425 -0.51 -2.35 17.12
N GLU A 426 -0.32 -3.67 17.15
CA GLU A 426 -0.40 -4.48 18.35
C GLU A 426 0.78 -4.28 19.32
N PHE A 427 1.87 -3.66 18.85
CA PHE A 427 3.06 -3.41 19.66
C PHE A 427 2.94 -2.13 20.47
N ARG A 428 3.76 -2.05 21.53
CA ARG A 428 3.82 -0.87 22.40
C ARG A 428 4.13 0.39 21.59
N LEU A 429 3.32 1.43 21.81
CA LEU A 429 3.29 2.71 21.09
C LEU A 429 2.78 2.66 19.63
N GLY A 430 2.49 1.48 19.08
CA GLY A 430 2.09 1.31 17.68
C GLY A 430 0.67 1.78 17.36
N ASN A 431 -0.25 1.67 18.32
CA ASN A 431 -1.65 2.12 18.16
C ASN A 431 -1.97 3.43 18.87
N LEU A 432 -0.96 4.24 19.20
CA LEU A 432 -1.19 5.60 19.70
C LEU A 432 -1.61 6.53 18.53
N PRO A 433 -2.34 7.62 18.81
CA PRO A 433 -2.44 8.72 17.85
C PRO A 433 -1.06 9.15 17.37
N ARG A 434 -1.00 9.64 16.12
CA ARG A 434 0.25 10.15 15.55
C ARG A 434 0.78 11.27 16.43
N GLN A 435 2.04 11.14 16.82
CA GLN A 435 2.69 12.13 17.66
C GLN A 435 4.18 12.18 17.33
N TYR A 436 4.70 13.39 17.19
CA TYR A 436 6.13 13.60 17.03
C TYR A 436 6.93 13.07 18.24
N GLY A 437 8.01 12.34 17.97
CA GLY A 437 8.99 11.95 18.99
C GLY A 437 8.71 10.63 19.71
N LEU A 438 7.70 9.83 19.31
CA LEU A 438 7.46 8.51 19.89
C LEU A 438 8.71 7.60 19.87
N TRP A 439 9.54 7.73 18.84
CA TRP A 439 10.80 6.97 18.72
C TRP A 439 11.82 7.27 19.83
N ASN A 440 11.71 8.40 20.54
CA ASN A 440 12.59 8.74 21.65
C ASN A 440 12.24 7.98 22.94
N GLN A 441 11.06 7.34 23.00
CA GLN A 441 10.58 6.59 24.16
C GLN A 441 10.97 5.11 24.12
N VAL A 442 11.59 4.67 23.03
CA VAL A 442 11.93 3.28 22.78
C VAL A 442 13.27 2.94 23.46
N PRO A 443 13.35 1.85 24.25
CA PRO A 443 14.59 1.47 24.91
C PRO A 443 15.60 0.88 23.93
N ALA A 444 16.87 1.20 24.13
CA ALA A 444 17.99 0.60 23.40
C ALA A 444 18.06 -0.92 23.59
N ASN A 445 17.71 -1.41 24.78
CA ASN A 445 17.75 -2.83 25.12
C ASN A 445 16.43 -3.27 25.73
N LEU A 446 15.90 -4.41 25.30
CA LEU A 446 14.78 -5.08 25.94
C LEU A 446 14.92 -6.60 25.83
N THR A 447 14.14 -7.32 26.63
CA THR A 447 14.05 -8.78 26.58
C THR A 447 12.59 -9.18 26.54
N TYR A 448 12.21 -9.89 25.49
CA TYR A 448 10.92 -10.53 25.31
C TYR A 448 11.05 -12.02 25.61
N THR A 449 10.28 -12.55 26.54
CA THR A 449 10.32 -13.97 26.91
C THR A 449 9.06 -14.67 26.39
N ILE A 450 9.22 -15.62 25.47
CA ILE A 450 8.12 -16.41 24.93
C ILE A 450 7.38 -17.12 26.07
N GLY A 451 6.05 -16.97 26.10
CA GLY A 451 5.19 -17.52 27.15
C GLY A 451 5.01 -16.65 28.40
N SER A 452 5.74 -15.52 28.51
CA SER A 452 5.60 -14.57 29.62
C SER A 452 5.38 -13.12 29.18
N SER A 453 6.06 -12.68 28.13
CA SER A 453 5.93 -11.33 27.56
C SER A 453 4.75 -11.25 26.59
N THR A 454 4.26 -10.03 26.36
CA THR A 454 3.14 -9.72 25.45
C THR A 454 3.53 -8.65 24.42
N PRO A 455 3.05 -8.73 23.17
CA PRO A 455 3.38 -7.74 22.14
C PRO A 455 3.07 -6.30 22.57
N ALA A 456 1.91 -6.07 23.19
CA ALA A 456 1.44 -4.74 23.57
C ALA A 456 2.27 -4.05 24.68
N ASN A 457 2.98 -4.82 25.51
CA ASN A 457 3.69 -4.27 26.68
C ASN A 457 5.21 -4.43 26.60
N ASP A 458 5.70 -5.45 25.92
CA ASP A 458 7.10 -5.88 26.02
C ASP A 458 7.85 -5.83 24.69
N TRP A 459 7.16 -5.50 23.59
CA TRP A 459 7.75 -5.26 22.27
C TRP A 459 7.28 -3.91 21.75
N TYR A 460 8.19 -3.03 21.36
CA TYR A 460 7.82 -1.70 20.84
C TYR A 460 7.63 -1.77 19.32
N TYR A 461 6.79 -0.88 18.80
CA TYR A 461 6.45 -0.80 17.37
C TYR A 461 7.68 -0.74 16.45
N ALA A 462 8.77 -0.13 16.89
CA ALA A 462 10.02 -0.05 16.15
C ALA A 462 11.24 -0.12 17.06
N GLN A 463 12.33 -0.73 16.59
CA GLN A 463 13.66 -0.59 17.19
C GLN A 463 14.32 0.69 16.62
N THR A 464 14.56 1.69 17.46
CA THR A 464 14.96 3.05 17.03
C THR A 464 16.26 3.54 17.69
N ALA A 465 16.94 2.69 18.45
CA ALA A 465 18.17 3.03 19.17
C ALA A 465 19.21 1.92 19.07
N VAL A 466 20.49 2.31 19.04
CA VAL A 466 21.63 1.39 19.07
C VAL A 466 21.59 0.57 20.37
N GLY A 467 21.54 -0.75 20.23
CA GLY A 467 21.36 -1.67 21.36
C GLY A 467 20.84 -3.02 20.89
N THR A 468 20.43 -3.87 21.83
CA THR A 468 20.05 -5.26 21.56
C THR A 468 18.67 -5.58 22.12
N TRP A 469 17.80 -6.10 21.25
CA TRP A 469 16.53 -6.69 21.66
C TRP A 469 16.63 -8.21 21.61
N ASN A 470 16.37 -8.86 22.75
CA ASN A 470 16.46 -10.32 22.88
C ASN A 470 15.07 -10.95 22.90
N VAL A 471 14.89 -12.04 22.16
CA VAL A 471 13.76 -12.97 22.29
C VAL A 471 14.28 -14.25 22.94
N ASN A 472 13.88 -14.47 24.19
CA ASN A 472 14.23 -15.65 24.98
C ASN A 472 13.13 -16.69 24.94
N PHE A 473 13.50 -17.96 24.75
CA PHE A 473 12.56 -19.08 24.70
C PHE A 473 13.24 -20.37 25.15
N SER A 474 12.44 -21.37 25.53
CA SER A 474 12.94 -22.69 25.92
C SER A 474 12.42 -23.78 24.99
N LEU A 475 13.26 -24.78 24.69
CA LEU A 475 12.89 -25.95 23.90
C LEU A 475 12.95 -27.21 24.76
N SER A 476 11.96 -28.09 24.61
CA SER A 476 11.91 -29.39 25.30
C SER A 476 12.63 -30.51 24.55
N GLN A 477 12.99 -30.28 23.29
CA GLN A 477 13.63 -31.26 22.42
C GLN A 477 14.60 -30.59 21.44
N SER A 478 15.51 -31.36 20.87
CA SER A 478 16.41 -30.93 19.79
C SER A 478 15.72 -31.04 18.44
N TYR A 479 16.09 -30.15 17.51
CA TYR A 479 15.64 -30.18 16.12
C TYR A 479 16.82 -30.37 15.16
N SER A 480 16.57 -31.01 14.02
CA SER A 480 17.56 -31.25 12.96
C SER A 480 17.10 -30.60 11.64
N GLY A 481 18.02 -30.46 10.69
CA GLY A 481 17.75 -29.76 9.43
C GLY A 481 17.87 -28.25 9.61
N ASP A 482 16.95 -27.50 9.01
CA ASP A 482 16.96 -26.04 9.02
C ASP A 482 15.89 -25.46 9.94
N ALA A 483 16.22 -24.28 10.48
CA ALA A 483 15.34 -23.37 11.16
C ALA A 483 15.19 -22.10 10.32
N HIS A 484 14.02 -21.47 10.41
CA HIS A 484 13.65 -20.33 9.58
C HIS A 484 13.08 -19.22 10.47
N LEU A 485 13.81 -18.11 10.57
CA LEU A 485 13.33 -16.90 11.22
C LEU A 485 12.77 -15.96 10.16
N THR A 486 11.45 -15.89 10.08
CA THR A 486 10.74 -14.88 9.29
C THR A 486 10.67 -13.57 10.07
N VAL A 487 11.11 -12.50 9.43
CA VAL A 487 11.06 -11.13 9.93
C VAL A 487 10.25 -10.30 8.94
N ALA A 488 9.06 -9.90 9.36
CA ALA A 488 8.23 -8.95 8.65
C ALA A 488 8.36 -7.58 9.34
N LEU A 489 8.66 -6.56 8.54
CA LEU A 489 8.76 -5.17 8.97
C LEU A 489 7.64 -4.37 8.33
N ALA A 490 6.90 -3.63 9.15
CA ALA A 490 5.91 -2.67 8.68
C ALA A 490 6.56 -1.43 8.05
N GLY A 491 7.85 -1.17 8.30
CA GLY A 491 8.58 -0.01 7.77
C GLY A 491 10.08 -0.03 8.09
N MET A 492 10.87 0.68 7.27
CA MET A 492 12.31 0.89 7.45
C MET A 492 12.68 2.35 7.18
N THR A 493 12.96 3.10 8.25
CA THR A 493 13.22 4.54 8.20
C THR A 493 14.70 4.84 8.46
N ARG A 494 15.33 5.68 7.63
CA ARG A 494 16.75 6.10 7.71
C ARG A 494 17.70 4.92 7.98
N THR A 495 17.59 3.89 7.14
CA THR A 495 18.37 2.64 7.10
C THR A 495 19.05 2.27 8.44
N ALA A 496 18.38 1.44 9.23
CA ALA A 496 18.96 0.89 10.46
C ALA A 496 19.77 -0.38 10.19
N ALA A 497 20.95 -0.50 10.79
CA ALA A 497 21.78 -1.69 10.66
C ALA A 497 21.49 -2.66 11.81
N VAL A 498 20.73 -3.74 11.52
CA VAL A 498 20.37 -4.77 12.51
C VAL A 498 20.97 -6.12 12.12
N THR A 499 21.81 -6.68 12.99
CA THR A 499 22.35 -8.03 12.86
C THR A 499 21.59 -8.99 13.76
N ILE A 500 21.20 -10.14 13.21
CA ILE A 500 20.49 -11.18 13.95
C ILE A 500 21.48 -12.24 14.43
N ARG A 501 21.39 -12.60 15.71
CA ARG A 501 22.17 -13.70 16.30
C ARG A 501 21.27 -14.73 16.96
N VAL A 502 21.59 -16.01 16.77
CA VAL A 502 20.96 -17.13 17.48
C VAL A 502 22.01 -17.74 18.40
N ASN A 503 21.75 -17.72 19.71
CA ASN A 503 22.68 -18.22 20.72
C ASN A 503 24.12 -17.67 20.56
N GLY A 504 24.22 -16.39 20.20
CA GLY A 504 25.50 -15.67 19.98
C GLY A 504 26.05 -15.76 18.55
N THR A 505 25.63 -16.74 17.75
CA THR A 505 26.08 -16.90 16.35
C THR A 505 25.29 -15.99 15.43
N ALA A 506 25.96 -15.19 14.61
CA ALA A 506 25.29 -14.35 13.61
C ALA A 506 24.71 -15.21 12.47
N ILE A 507 23.42 -14.99 12.15
CA ILE A 507 22.72 -15.72 11.08
C ILE A 507 22.38 -14.82 9.88
N GLY A 508 22.49 -13.50 10.04
CA GLY A 508 22.22 -12.54 8.97
C GLY A 508 22.09 -11.12 9.47
N SER A 509 21.81 -10.19 8.57
CA SER A 509 21.50 -8.79 8.87
C SER A 509 20.42 -8.29 7.93
N TYR A 510 19.68 -7.27 8.35
CA TYR A 510 18.70 -6.63 7.48
C TYR A 510 19.40 -6.02 6.25
N PRO A 511 18.82 -6.15 5.04
CA PRO A 511 19.29 -5.41 3.87
C PRO A 511 19.23 -3.90 4.09
N ALA A 512 20.03 -3.17 3.33
CA ALA A 512 19.88 -1.72 3.26
C ALA A 512 18.63 -1.38 2.45
N TYR A 513 17.63 -0.80 3.12
CA TYR A 513 16.41 -0.32 2.48
C TYR A 513 16.43 1.21 2.30
N THR A 514 15.73 1.66 1.28
CA THR A 514 15.45 3.08 1.06
C THR A 514 14.68 3.65 2.26
N ASN A 515 14.98 4.89 2.62
CA ASN A 515 14.28 5.59 3.69
C ASN A 515 12.80 5.77 3.35
N ASP A 516 11.90 5.08 4.05
CA ASP A 516 10.46 5.25 3.90
C ASP A 516 9.91 6.52 4.55
N ALA A 517 10.73 7.21 5.36
CA ALA A 517 10.38 8.39 6.12
C ALA A 517 9.25 8.22 7.15
N ALA A 518 8.83 7.00 7.48
CA ALA A 518 7.63 6.77 8.29
C ALA A 518 7.81 7.24 9.74
N ILE A 519 8.85 6.75 10.43
CA ILE A 519 9.03 6.95 11.87
C ILE A 519 9.15 8.43 12.25
N TYR A 520 10.04 9.19 11.59
CA TYR A 520 10.22 10.62 11.90
C TYR A 520 9.06 11.49 11.41
N ARG A 521 8.14 10.96 10.60
CA ARG A 521 6.89 11.62 10.17
C ARG A 521 5.68 11.11 10.97
N SER A 522 5.91 10.79 12.25
CA SER A 522 4.91 10.35 13.23
C SER A 522 4.14 9.07 12.85
N ALA A 523 4.48 8.36 11.77
CA ALA A 523 3.83 7.10 11.45
C ALA A 523 4.38 6.00 12.36
N ASN A 524 3.48 5.41 13.15
CA ASN A 524 3.79 4.37 14.13
C ASN A 524 3.13 3.02 13.81
N GLN A 525 2.35 2.94 12.73
CA GLN A 525 1.68 1.70 12.32
C GLN A 525 2.30 1.09 11.08
N SER A 526 2.61 1.87 10.03
CA SER A 526 3.24 1.32 8.83
C SER A 526 4.00 2.36 8.03
N GLY A 527 4.96 1.88 7.25
CA GLY A 527 5.70 2.56 6.19
C GLY A 527 5.76 1.64 4.96
N TYR A 528 6.96 1.39 4.44
CA TYR A 528 7.15 0.42 3.35
C TYR A 528 7.40 -0.99 3.88
N TYR A 529 6.56 -1.95 3.48
CA TYR A 529 6.63 -3.31 4.00
C TYR A 529 7.87 -4.08 3.48
N HIS A 530 8.49 -4.87 4.36
CA HIS A 530 9.58 -5.77 4.01
C HIS A 530 9.40 -7.14 4.65
N LEU A 531 9.60 -8.20 3.87
CA LEU A 531 9.61 -9.58 4.34
C LEU A 531 10.98 -10.21 4.11
N MET A 532 11.52 -10.83 5.15
CA MET A 532 12.81 -11.54 5.11
C MET A 532 12.66 -12.90 5.78
N VAL A 533 13.39 -13.90 5.27
CA VAL A 533 13.52 -15.21 5.92
C VAL A 533 15.00 -15.52 6.09
N PHE A 534 15.43 -15.70 7.34
CA PHE A 534 16.79 -16.10 7.69
C PHE A 534 16.82 -17.58 8.03
N SER A 535 17.34 -18.39 7.10
CA SER A 535 17.52 -19.83 7.30
C SER A 535 18.86 -20.13 7.95
N PHE A 536 18.88 -21.03 8.93
CA PHE A 536 20.10 -21.45 9.63
C PHE A 536 19.98 -22.90 10.12
N PRO A 537 21.11 -23.60 10.36
CA PRO A 537 21.07 -24.96 10.89
C PRO A 537 20.31 -25.03 12.22
N ALA A 538 19.30 -25.90 12.33
CA ALA A 538 18.52 -26.08 13.55
C ALA A 538 19.37 -26.55 14.75
N SER A 539 20.57 -27.09 14.49
CA SER A 539 21.58 -27.44 15.51
C SER A 539 22.14 -26.24 16.29
N LEU A 540 21.93 -25.01 15.81
CA LEU A 540 22.20 -23.79 16.58
C LEU A 540 21.23 -23.62 17.76
N LEU A 541 20.06 -24.27 17.71
CA LEU A 541 19.10 -24.33 18.81
C LEU A 541 19.46 -25.49 19.74
N LYS A 542 19.26 -25.29 21.05
CA LYS A 542 19.56 -26.28 22.09
C LYS A 542 18.34 -26.58 22.96
N VAL A 543 18.31 -27.77 23.56
CA VAL A 543 17.35 -28.08 24.63
C VAL A 543 17.57 -27.12 25.80
N GLY A 544 16.50 -26.64 26.40
CA GLY A 544 16.53 -25.57 27.40
C GLY A 544 16.56 -24.18 26.77
N SER A 545 17.26 -23.25 27.39
CA SER A 545 17.21 -21.82 27.06
C SER A 545 17.90 -21.48 25.74
N ASN A 546 17.23 -20.69 24.91
CA ASN A 546 17.73 -20.12 23.65
C ASN A 546 17.45 -18.62 23.59
N THR A 547 18.23 -17.91 22.79
CA THR A 547 18.03 -16.48 22.53
C THR A 547 18.19 -16.18 21.04
N VAL A 548 17.24 -15.43 20.48
CA VAL A 548 17.42 -14.68 19.23
C VAL A 548 17.65 -13.21 19.60
N ALA A 549 18.77 -12.63 19.17
CA ALA A 549 19.14 -11.24 19.45
C ALA A 549 19.11 -10.41 18.17
N PHE A 550 18.42 -9.28 18.21
CA PHE A 550 18.38 -8.25 17.16
C PHE A 550 19.27 -7.08 17.59
N VAL A 551 20.49 -7.05 17.04
CA VAL A 551 21.55 -6.11 17.43
C VAL A 551 21.58 -4.94 16.47
N MET A 552 21.04 -3.80 16.88
CA MET A 552 21.11 -2.56 16.12
C MET A 552 22.46 -1.87 16.38
N THR A 553 23.31 -1.78 15.36
CA THR A 553 24.67 -1.22 15.47
C THR A 553 24.74 0.24 15.05
N SER A 554 23.84 0.69 14.18
CA SER A 554 23.70 2.10 13.80
C SER A 554 22.27 2.43 13.39
N VAL A 555 21.86 3.66 13.71
CA VAL A 555 20.59 4.26 13.28
C VAL A 555 20.70 5.77 13.42
N SER A 556 20.14 6.52 12.46
CA SER A 556 20.03 7.98 12.58
C SER A 556 18.84 8.35 13.47
N SER A 557 18.86 9.54 14.11
CA SER A 557 17.71 10.03 14.87
C SER A 557 16.42 9.99 14.04
N GLY A 558 15.32 9.50 14.63
CA GLY A 558 14.04 9.30 13.95
C GLY A 558 14.03 8.16 12.91
N GLY A 559 15.09 7.36 12.85
CA GLY A 559 15.17 6.12 12.07
C GLY A 559 14.84 4.88 12.90
N GLY A 560 14.77 3.73 12.24
CA GLY A 560 14.54 2.46 12.90
C GLY A 560 13.96 1.38 11.99
N ALA A 561 13.81 0.20 12.56
CA ALA A 561 13.09 -0.93 11.97
C ALA A 561 11.73 -1.07 12.67
N MET A 562 10.64 -0.83 11.94
CA MET A 562 9.28 -0.95 12.44
C MET A 562 8.78 -2.38 12.21
N TYR A 563 8.36 -3.08 13.26
CA TYR A 563 8.00 -4.49 13.21
C TYR A 563 6.55 -4.71 12.80
N ASP A 564 6.29 -5.82 12.10
CA ASP A 564 4.96 -6.38 11.85
C ASP A 564 4.84 -7.72 12.58
N THR A 565 5.58 -8.74 12.15
CA THR A 565 5.62 -10.02 12.84
C THR A 565 6.99 -10.67 12.80
N LEU A 566 7.34 -11.37 13.87
CA LEU A 566 8.50 -12.25 13.95
C LEU A 566 8.01 -13.68 14.13
N LYS A 567 8.50 -14.62 13.32
CA LYS A 567 8.06 -16.01 13.36
C LYS A 567 9.25 -16.95 13.22
N LEU A 568 9.41 -17.88 14.17
CA LEU A 568 10.46 -18.90 14.12
C LEU A 568 9.83 -20.27 13.92
N GLU A 569 10.23 -20.93 12.83
CA GLU A 569 9.78 -22.28 12.47
C GLU A 569 10.98 -23.20 12.21
N VAL A 570 10.75 -24.51 12.25
CA VAL A 570 11.76 -25.54 11.98
C VAL A 570 11.24 -26.67 11.10
N GLY A 571 12.17 -27.34 10.44
CA GLY A 571 11.92 -28.48 9.58
C GLY A 571 11.55 -28.09 8.14
N PRO A 572 11.16 -29.07 7.30
CA PRO A 572 10.96 -28.83 5.88
C PRO A 572 9.76 -27.90 5.63
N GLN A 573 9.83 -27.20 4.50
CA GLN A 573 8.71 -26.43 3.98
C GLN A 573 7.54 -27.37 3.65
N VAL A 574 6.33 -26.97 4.03
CA VAL A 574 5.09 -27.72 3.80
C VAL A 574 4.27 -26.98 2.75
N THR A 575 4.00 -27.63 1.61
CA THR A 575 3.11 -27.13 0.56
C THR A 575 1.81 -27.92 0.58
N GLY A 576 0.79 -27.41 1.29
CA GLY A 576 -0.55 -28.01 1.35
C GLY A 576 -0.92 -28.60 2.72
N GLY A 577 -2.20 -28.49 3.09
CA GLY A 577 -2.72 -28.85 4.40
C GLY A 577 -2.53 -30.31 4.80
N GLY A 578 -1.48 -30.58 5.56
CA GLY A 578 -1.39 -31.76 6.42
C GLY A 578 -1.60 -31.32 7.86
N THR A 579 -2.77 -31.62 8.43
CA THR A 579 -3.02 -31.53 9.86
C THR A 579 -1.96 -32.31 10.63
N THR A 580 -1.22 -31.64 11.51
CA THR A 580 -0.36 -32.26 12.51
C THR A 580 -1.23 -33.01 13.52
N THR A 581 -1.41 -34.31 13.32
CA THR A 581 -1.81 -35.21 14.42
C THR A 581 -0.56 -35.84 15.03
N THR A 582 -0.40 -35.63 16.33
CA THR A 582 0.62 -36.25 17.18
C THR A 582 0.48 -37.78 17.14
N PRO A 583 1.54 -38.58 16.87
CA PRO A 583 1.43 -40.02 16.92
C PRO A 583 1.54 -40.53 18.37
N THR A 584 0.46 -41.10 18.89
CA THR A 584 0.49 -42.02 20.03
C THR A 584 0.93 -43.41 19.54
N PRO A 585 1.87 -44.11 20.19
CA PRO A 585 2.34 -45.42 19.74
C PRO A 585 1.36 -46.53 20.13
N ALA A 586 1.02 -47.41 19.19
CA ALA A 586 0.30 -48.66 19.45
C ALA A 586 0.89 -49.81 18.58
N PRO A 587 0.76 -51.08 19.02
CA PRO A 587 1.83 -52.06 18.95
C PRO A 587 1.88 -52.89 17.66
N THR A 588 3.05 -53.47 17.45
CA THR A 588 3.47 -54.32 16.34
C THR A 588 2.71 -55.66 16.30
N SER A 589 2.19 -56.04 15.12
CA SER A 589 1.76 -57.41 14.83
C SER A 589 2.50 -57.98 13.61
N THR A 590 3.04 -59.18 13.80
CA THR A 590 3.86 -60.02 12.91
C THR A 590 3.11 -60.43 11.62
N PRO A 591 3.78 -60.55 10.44
CA PRO A 591 3.13 -60.92 9.19
C PRO A 591 3.02 -62.45 9.02
N THR A 592 1.88 -62.91 8.47
CA THR A 592 1.69 -64.28 7.95
C THR A 592 1.49 -64.19 6.44
N ALA A 593 2.10 -65.11 5.68
CA ALA A 593 2.17 -65.09 4.22
C ALA A 593 1.07 -65.94 3.54
N GLN A 594 0.45 -65.42 2.46
CA GLN A 594 -0.12 -66.19 1.32
C GLN A 594 -0.61 -65.23 0.19
N PRO A 595 -0.98 -65.72 -1.02
CA PRO A 595 -0.12 -66.03 -2.16
C PRO A 595 -0.22 -65.03 -3.33
N THR A 596 0.77 -65.09 -4.21
CA THR A 596 0.94 -64.37 -5.47
C THR A 596 -0.16 -64.61 -6.51
N THR A 597 -0.71 -63.50 -7.04
CA THR A 597 -1.39 -63.45 -8.34
C THR A 597 -0.66 -62.51 -9.30
N THR A 598 -0.54 -62.97 -10.54
CA THR A 598 0.16 -62.40 -11.70
C THR A 598 -0.12 -60.91 -11.97
N PRO A 599 0.89 -60.06 -12.23
CA PRO A 599 0.70 -58.65 -12.56
C PRO A 599 0.28 -58.44 -14.02
N THR A 600 -0.77 -57.64 -14.21
CA THR A 600 -1.09 -56.92 -15.44
C THR A 600 -0.06 -55.77 -15.62
N PRO A 601 0.43 -55.47 -16.84
CA PRO A 601 1.47 -54.44 -17.04
C PRO A 601 0.98 -53.08 -16.56
N THR A 602 1.63 -52.57 -15.51
CA THR A 602 1.48 -51.20 -15.02
C THR A 602 2.35 -50.30 -15.89
N PRO A 603 1.85 -49.14 -16.37
CA PRO A 603 2.64 -48.21 -17.16
C PRO A 603 3.89 -47.77 -16.39
N THR A 604 5.03 -47.84 -17.07
CA THR A 604 6.34 -47.36 -16.62
C THR A 604 6.23 -45.95 -16.06
N ALA A 605 6.66 -45.76 -14.81
CA ALA A 605 6.93 -44.44 -14.27
C ALA A 605 8.11 -43.83 -15.05
N THR A 606 7.81 -42.99 -16.02
CA THR A 606 8.80 -42.10 -16.63
C THR A 606 9.14 -41.03 -15.62
N THR A 607 10.37 -41.01 -15.14
CA THR A 607 10.96 -39.86 -14.45
C THR A 607 10.76 -38.63 -15.32
N THR A 608 9.88 -37.70 -14.94
CA THR A 608 9.76 -36.39 -15.59
C THR A 608 11.04 -35.62 -15.34
N GLY A 609 11.94 -35.64 -16.32
CA GLY A 609 13.09 -34.74 -16.35
C GLY A 609 12.65 -33.28 -16.37
N ASN A 610 13.49 -32.41 -15.80
CA ASN A 610 13.29 -30.97 -15.72
C ASN A 610 12.76 -30.40 -17.05
N ALA A 611 11.66 -29.63 -17.00
CA ALA A 611 10.93 -29.11 -18.15
C ALA A 611 11.68 -28.00 -18.93
N CYS A 612 12.87 -27.61 -18.49
CA CYS A 612 13.69 -26.59 -19.12
C CYS A 612 15.20 -26.81 -18.96
N ARG A 613 15.95 -26.31 -19.93
CA ARG A 613 17.41 -26.12 -19.86
C ARG A 613 17.74 -24.64 -19.98
N VAL A 614 18.71 -24.17 -19.20
CA VAL A 614 19.17 -22.79 -19.21
C VAL A 614 20.68 -22.74 -19.37
N SER A 615 21.16 -21.95 -20.31
CA SER A 615 22.56 -21.56 -20.39
C SER A 615 22.69 -20.07 -20.05
N TYR A 616 23.61 -19.74 -19.15
CA TYR A 616 23.91 -18.37 -18.74
C TYR A 616 25.36 -18.05 -19.08
N SER A 617 25.60 -16.94 -19.77
CA SER A 617 26.93 -16.50 -20.14
C SER A 617 27.11 -15.01 -19.88
N VAL A 618 28.25 -14.63 -19.30
CA VAL A 618 28.69 -13.22 -19.26
C VAL A 618 29.43 -12.95 -20.55
N THR A 619 28.82 -12.17 -21.45
CA THR A 619 29.35 -11.91 -22.80
C THR A 619 30.37 -10.77 -22.83
N SER A 620 30.31 -9.85 -21.85
CA SER A 620 31.28 -8.79 -21.63
C SER A 620 31.28 -8.37 -20.15
N GLN A 621 32.42 -7.92 -19.62
CA GLN A 621 32.54 -7.42 -18.25
C GLN A 621 33.58 -6.30 -18.16
N TRP A 622 33.29 -5.27 -17.35
CA TRP A 622 34.15 -4.13 -17.05
C TRP A 622 34.06 -3.78 -15.56
N PRO A 623 34.91 -2.88 -15.02
CA PRO A 623 34.81 -2.47 -13.62
C PRO A 623 33.42 -1.94 -13.28
N GLY A 624 32.71 -2.62 -12.39
CA GLY A 624 31.37 -2.24 -11.93
C GLY A 624 30.21 -2.65 -12.84
N GLY A 625 30.45 -3.29 -13.99
CA GLY A 625 29.37 -3.67 -14.91
C GLY A 625 29.66 -4.89 -15.78
N PHE A 626 28.60 -5.44 -16.37
CA PHE A 626 28.67 -6.61 -17.24
C PHE A 626 27.45 -6.71 -18.15
N THR A 627 27.61 -7.49 -19.22
CA THR A 627 26.54 -7.90 -20.12
C THR A 627 26.39 -9.41 -20.01
N ALA A 628 25.17 -9.90 -19.82
CA ALA A 628 24.87 -11.33 -19.76
C ALA A 628 23.81 -11.72 -20.79
N SER A 629 23.94 -12.95 -21.30
CA SER A 629 23.02 -13.60 -22.20
C SER A 629 22.53 -14.91 -21.60
N ILE A 630 21.22 -15.14 -21.67
CA ILE A 630 20.55 -16.33 -21.19
C ILE A 630 19.85 -17.00 -22.37
N THR A 631 20.12 -18.28 -22.59
CA THR A 631 19.34 -19.11 -23.52
C THR A 631 18.45 -20.03 -22.71
N LEU A 632 17.14 -19.89 -22.90
CA LEU A 632 16.10 -20.69 -22.27
C LEU A 632 15.53 -21.67 -23.29
N THR A 633 15.64 -22.97 -23.01
CA THR A 633 15.15 -24.05 -23.87
C THR A 633 14.03 -24.81 -23.18
N ASN A 634 12.91 -25.01 -23.85
CA ASN A 634 11.87 -25.94 -23.41
C ASN A 634 12.32 -27.38 -23.69
N SER A 635 12.74 -28.10 -22.66
CA SER A 635 13.15 -29.51 -22.76
C SER A 635 12.03 -30.50 -22.40
N GLY A 636 10.83 -29.99 -22.12
CA GLY A 636 9.63 -30.78 -21.89
C GLY A 636 8.97 -31.27 -23.18
N THR A 637 7.85 -31.97 -23.04
CA THR A 637 7.06 -32.53 -24.15
C THR A 637 5.84 -31.68 -24.52
N THR A 638 5.58 -30.59 -23.80
CA THR A 638 4.43 -29.70 -23.98
C THR A 638 4.86 -28.28 -24.35
N THR A 639 4.08 -27.59 -25.19
CA THR A 639 4.32 -26.18 -25.54
C THR A 639 4.08 -25.29 -24.33
N ILE A 640 5.01 -24.37 -24.06
CA ILE A 640 4.89 -23.34 -23.03
C ILE A 640 4.30 -22.09 -23.67
N ASN A 641 3.19 -21.60 -23.14
CA ASN A 641 2.51 -20.38 -23.60
C ASN A 641 2.64 -19.31 -22.50
N GLY A 642 3.57 -18.38 -22.70
CA GLY A 642 4.02 -17.45 -21.67
C GLY A 642 5.07 -18.11 -20.77
N TRP A 643 6.20 -17.44 -20.60
CA TRP A 643 7.26 -17.91 -19.71
C TRP A 643 7.77 -16.81 -18.79
N THR A 644 8.09 -17.21 -17.56
CA THR A 644 8.78 -16.41 -16.57
C THR A 644 9.96 -17.21 -16.04
N LEU A 645 11.17 -16.71 -16.31
CA LEU A 645 12.43 -17.28 -15.83
C LEU A 645 12.86 -16.54 -14.57
N THR A 646 13.10 -17.27 -13.49
CA THR A 646 13.54 -16.71 -12.20
C THR A 646 14.90 -17.25 -11.81
N PHE A 647 15.79 -16.40 -11.30
CA PHE A 647 17.12 -16.78 -10.78
C PHE A 647 17.59 -15.81 -9.71
N VAL A 648 18.64 -16.20 -8.96
CA VAL A 648 19.16 -15.42 -7.84
C VAL A 648 20.61 -15.01 -8.09
N PHE A 649 20.91 -13.73 -7.87
CA PHE A 649 22.28 -13.22 -7.82
C PHE A 649 22.89 -13.43 -6.42
N SER A 650 24.09 -13.98 -6.33
CA SER A 650 24.68 -14.33 -5.03
C SER A 650 25.66 -13.29 -4.48
N ALA A 651 26.04 -12.26 -5.25
CA ALA A 651 27.04 -11.28 -4.84
C ALA A 651 26.61 -9.82 -5.07
N GLY A 652 25.31 -9.54 -4.91
CA GLY A 652 24.77 -8.17 -4.99
C GLY A 652 24.74 -7.59 -6.40
N GLN A 653 24.71 -8.44 -7.43
CA GLN A 653 24.55 -7.97 -8.80
C GLN A 653 23.15 -7.40 -9.01
N THR A 654 23.03 -6.39 -9.87
CA THR A 654 21.76 -5.72 -10.19
C THR A 654 21.57 -5.64 -11.70
N VAL A 655 20.39 -6.00 -12.21
CA VAL A 655 20.00 -5.77 -13.60
C VAL A 655 19.73 -4.28 -13.80
N THR A 656 20.39 -3.65 -14.77
CA THR A 656 20.24 -2.22 -15.07
C THR A 656 19.42 -1.98 -16.34
N GLN A 657 19.52 -2.86 -17.34
CA GLN A 657 18.76 -2.77 -18.58
C GLN A 657 18.65 -4.13 -19.25
N GLY A 658 17.44 -4.59 -19.58
CA GLY A 658 17.20 -5.88 -20.26
C GLY A 658 16.61 -5.74 -21.65
N TRP A 659 16.69 -6.81 -22.45
CA TRP A 659 16.03 -6.95 -23.76
C TRP A 659 15.57 -8.39 -24.00
N ASN A 660 14.64 -8.56 -24.95
CA ASN A 660 13.96 -9.83 -25.26
C ASN A 660 13.20 -10.48 -24.08
N ALA A 661 13.06 -9.75 -22.97
CA ALA A 661 12.24 -10.10 -21.82
C ALA A 661 11.96 -8.81 -21.01
N THR A 662 10.89 -8.82 -20.22
CA THR A 662 10.66 -7.81 -19.18
C THR A 662 11.36 -8.29 -17.91
N PHE A 663 12.39 -7.57 -17.47
CA PHE A 663 13.13 -7.90 -16.25
C PHE A 663 12.59 -7.14 -15.05
N SER A 664 12.53 -7.80 -13.90
CA SER A 664 12.26 -7.23 -12.58
C SER A 664 13.21 -7.85 -11.57
N GLN A 665 13.71 -7.07 -10.63
CA GLN A 665 14.59 -7.56 -9.58
C GLN A 665 14.15 -7.05 -8.21
N GLN A 666 14.00 -7.97 -7.26
CA GLN A 666 13.70 -7.67 -5.86
C GLN A 666 14.80 -8.26 -4.99
N GLY A 667 15.62 -7.39 -4.38
CA GLY A 667 16.83 -7.83 -3.68
C GLY A 667 17.76 -8.61 -4.62
N ASN A 668 18.01 -9.88 -4.32
CA ASN A 668 18.81 -10.77 -5.15
C ASN A 668 18.00 -11.62 -6.14
N LEU A 669 16.68 -11.62 -6.07
CA LEU A 669 15.81 -12.40 -6.94
C LEU A 669 15.51 -11.63 -8.23
N VAL A 670 15.87 -12.21 -9.37
CA VAL A 670 15.60 -11.66 -10.70
C VAL A 670 14.53 -12.50 -11.38
N SER A 671 13.53 -11.83 -11.95
CA SER A 671 12.48 -12.42 -12.79
C SER A 671 12.56 -11.81 -14.19
N ALA A 672 12.48 -12.65 -15.22
CA ALA A 672 12.45 -12.26 -16.62
C ALA A 672 11.25 -12.91 -17.31
N SER A 673 10.29 -12.10 -17.76
CA SER A 673 9.07 -12.58 -18.39
C SER A 673 9.05 -12.35 -19.91
N SER A 674 8.42 -13.27 -20.63
CA SER A 674 8.30 -13.23 -22.08
C SER A 674 7.60 -11.97 -22.59
N LEU A 675 8.00 -11.50 -23.77
CA LEU A 675 7.28 -10.50 -24.56
C LEU A 675 6.29 -11.20 -25.50
N SER A 676 5.33 -10.45 -26.04
CA SER A 676 4.25 -11.01 -26.87
C SER A 676 4.75 -11.82 -28.08
N TYR A 677 5.88 -11.46 -28.67
CA TYR A 677 6.44 -12.15 -29.85
C TYR A 677 7.24 -13.41 -29.54
N ASN A 678 7.70 -13.61 -28.29
CA ASN A 678 8.50 -14.77 -27.89
C ASN A 678 7.86 -15.58 -26.73
N ALA A 679 6.59 -15.34 -26.43
CA ALA A 679 5.86 -16.02 -25.36
C ALA A 679 5.67 -17.53 -25.59
N VAL A 680 5.65 -18.00 -26.84
CA VAL A 680 5.40 -19.42 -27.15
C VAL A 680 6.71 -20.17 -27.36
N LEU A 681 6.99 -21.18 -26.53
CA LEU A 681 8.12 -22.10 -26.66
C LEU A 681 7.61 -23.53 -26.87
N ALA A 682 7.63 -24.01 -28.11
CA ALA A 682 7.34 -25.42 -28.41
C ALA A 682 8.42 -26.37 -27.84
N PRO A 683 8.11 -27.67 -27.63
CA PRO A 683 9.10 -28.68 -27.21
C PRO A 683 10.37 -28.62 -28.07
N GLY A 684 11.54 -28.56 -27.42
CA GLY A 684 12.85 -28.49 -28.08
C GLY A 684 13.26 -27.12 -28.62
N THR A 685 12.39 -26.10 -28.53
CA THR A 685 12.72 -24.73 -28.98
C THR A 685 13.34 -23.89 -27.88
N ALA A 686 14.11 -22.88 -28.27
CA ALA A 686 14.81 -21.99 -27.35
C ALA A 686 14.54 -20.51 -27.68
N THR A 687 14.65 -19.66 -26.67
CA THR A 687 14.69 -18.19 -26.82
C THR A 687 15.90 -17.63 -26.08
N THR A 688 16.42 -16.51 -26.56
CA THR A 688 17.57 -15.83 -25.97
C THR A 688 17.17 -14.45 -25.48
N LEU A 689 17.43 -14.22 -24.20
CA LEU A 689 17.25 -12.95 -23.52
C LEU A 689 18.58 -12.46 -22.97
N GLY A 690 18.71 -11.15 -22.76
CA GLY A 690 19.96 -10.58 -22.26
C GLY A 690 19.74 -9.31 -21.47
N PHE A 691 20.75 -8.94 -20.70
CA PHE A 691 20.72 -7.73 -19.90
C PHE A 691 22.13 -7.18 -19.65
N ASN A 692 22.19 -5.88 -19.38
CA ASN A 692 23.30 -5.24 -18.69
C ASN A 692 23.02 -5.26 -17.18
N GLY A 693 24.07 -5.48 -16.39
CA GLY A 693 24.01 -5.43 -14.94
C GLY A 693 25.23 -4.78 -14.31
N SER A 694 25.11 -4.45 -13.03
CA SER A 694 26.19 -3.91 -12.19
C SER A 694 26.58 -4.89 -11.09
N TRP A 695 27.83 -4.84 -10.63
CA TRP A 695 28.35 -5.62 -9.51
C TRP A 695 29.36 -4.76 -8.71
N THR A 696 29.53 -5.05 -7.41
CA THR A 696 30.39 -4.25 -6.52
C THR A 696 31.66 -4.97 -6.09
N THR A 697 31.56 -6.25 -5.73
CA THR A 697 32.69 -7.04 -5.20
C THR A 697 33.10 -8.16 -6.16
N SER A 698 32.14 -8.93 -6.66
CA SER A 698 32.36 -10.02 -7.62
C SER A 698 31.11 -10.27 -8.47
N ASN A 699 31.26 -11.00 -9.58
CA ASN A 699 30.17 -11.33 -10.50
C ASN A 699 30.05 -12.85 -10.76
N PRO A 700 29.68 -13.67 -9.75
CA PRO A 700 29.42 -15.09 -9.95
C PRO A 700 28.15 -15.33 -10.77
N ALA A 701 28.16 -16.33 -11.66
CA ALA A 701 26.95 -16.74 -12.37
C ALA A 701 25.88 -17.30 -11.40
N PRO A 702 24.58 -17.11 -11.68
CA PRO A 702 23.51 -17.69 -10.88
C PRO A 702 23.58 -19.22 -10.83
N GLY A 703 23.41 -19.79 -9.63
CA GLY A 703 23.55 -21.23 -9.40
C GLY A 703 22.28 -22.07 -9.65
N SER A 704 21.13 -21.42 -9.88
CA SER A 704 19.87 -22.10 -10.19
C SER A 704 18.92 -21.19 -10.96
N PHE A 705 18.05 -21.81 -11.76
CA PHE A 705 17.02 -21.14 -12.54
C PHE A 705 15.71 -21.92 -12.41
N THR A 706 14.58 -21.22 -12.39
CA THR A 706 13.25 -21.82 -12.48
C THR A 706 12.45 -21.19 -13.62
N LEU A 707 11.72 -22.02 -14.38
CA LEU A 707 10.80 -21.61 -15.42
C LEU A 707 9.37 -21.87 -14.96
N ASN A 708 8.56 -20.83 -14.82
CA ASN A 708 7.17 -20.94 -14.32
C ASN A 708 7.09 -21.76 -13.02
N GLY A 709 8.06 -21.58 -12.12
CA GLY A 709 8.17 -22.29 -10.84
C GLY A 709 8.82 -23.68 -10.89
N GLN A 710 9.19 -24.20 -12.07
CA GLN A 710 9.85 -25.50 -12.21
C GLN A 710 11.37 -25.34 -12.39
N SER A 711 12.19 -26.13 -11.69
CA SER A 711 13.65 -26.06 -11.80
C SER A 711 14.15 -26.39 -13.22
N CYS A 712 15.08 -25.59 -13.72
CA CYS A 712 15.77 -25.84 -14.99
C CYS A 712 17.12 -26.50 -14.76
N THR A 713 17.52 -27.34 -15.70
CA THR A 713 18.89 -27.87 -15.77
C THR A 713 19.83 -26.82 -16.34
N LEU A 714 20.89 -26.48 -15.60
CA LEU A 714 21.98 -25.63 -16.10
C LEU A 714 22.84 -26.38 -17.11
N THR A 715 23.20 -25.72 -18.22
CA THR A 715 24.01 -26.29 -19.31
C THR A 715 25.14 -25.39 -19.76
#